data_AF-S3D638-F1
#
_entry.id   AF-S3D638-F1
#
_cell.length_a   1.000
_cell.length_b   1.000
_cell.length_c   1.000
_cell.angle_alpha   90.00
_cell.angle_beta   90.00
_cell.angle_gamma   90.00
#
_symmetry.space_group_name_H-M   'P 1'
#
loop_
_entity.id
_entity.type
_entity.pdbx_description
1 polymer ?
#
loop_
_entity_poly.entity_id
_entity_poly.type
_entity_poly.pdbx_seq_one_letter_code
_entity_poly.pdbx_strand_id
1 'polypeptide(L)'
;MLLTTFVSGWSVLLAATVIDVASAKFALTGVFTGVDAKTGYRPPRREIEDLAGDVKQFSLYVQAVNAMMKTDERELTSYFQIGGIHGLPYISWDGVNPSRSNQGSKNTGYCTHGNTLFGTWHRPYMAIFEQIMAQKAQAIAKTYTSDKAAWQTAADKLRSPFWDWAAPPVHFPAVLKAQTVQITTPTGVKSVSNPLYSYKFLNNPEINNWFPSDYLGTQKRTLRYPNQATNTSNDDFDDRAVAEDPTTSGVWNVFSKTSNFNEMSTSSTGGYTFEGPHSTIHIIIGGGGHFSPPDYAAFDPLFYLHHGNVDRQIAMWQAIYPNSYLTPANTTSGTWTITVGDVLDENTALTPFTQGDGRTPWTSKAARQIKTFGYSYPDVPDWLFTNPRALAANVTARVNKLYNADGSLGPFGTKIKGRAAPASDTLSWSIAAKVANSILDEPFSVKLTVGDVRVGRLSVLIASTTENLEASTFGEFELSAALKDVDVTDVDAVVTKLKGSVKYTVVKADGTTVDGAKAELSVSSQVVTPAKDVTEFPVFAPSNERIFDMLVKKRKSYKRRRKELVKGYEKDFNAAVGVKREWVDVLVGMSDKERRGLNYYIGRPSPLNPAPKKSASINEHADELLEKWQDARTVCRKKAFEYETMQFRLVFNIKNQRRFREMLGEKEVRRVKERVKKGKGL
;
A
#
# COMPACT_ATOMS: atom_id res chain seq x y z
N MET A 1 -27.86 89.79 -7.27
CA MET A 1 -29.24 89.30 -7.11
C MET A 1 -29.75 88.89 -8.48
N LEU A 2 -29.76 87.59 -8.77
CA LEU A 2 -30.38 87.02 -9.97
C LEU A 2 -31.08 85.76 -9.48
N LEU A 3 -32.40 85.73 -9.64
CA LEU A 3 -33.25 84.61 -9.30
C LEU A 3 -34.04 84.18 -10.53
N THR A 4 -34.18 82.86 -10.68
CA THR A 4 -35.21 82.09 -11.41
C THR A 4 -35.16 82.15 -12.94
N THR A 5 -35.32 81.06 -13.70
CA THR A 5 -36.21 79.89 -13.56
C THR A 5 -35.66 78.59 -14.20
N PHE A 6 -36.18 77.48 -13.68
CA PHE A 6 -36.04 76.06 -14.01
C PHE A 6 -36.28 75.64 -15.47
N VAL A 7 -35.53 74.63 -15.92
CA VAL A 7 -35.97 73.60 -16.89
C VAL A 7 -35.51 72.22 -16.40
N SER A 8 -36.47 71.38 -16.03
CA SER A 8 -36.40 69.91 -15.95
C SER A 8 -36.13 69.33 -17.35
N GLY A 9 -35.34 68.30 -17.61
CA GLY A 9 -34.93 67.15 -16.82
C GLY A 9 -35.13 65.92 -17.70
N TRP A 10 -34.06 65.31 -18.21
CA TRP A 10 -34.00 63.93 -18.74
C TRP A 10 -32.52 63.52 -18.75
N SER A 11 -32.03 63.02 -17.62
CA SER A 11 -30.76 62.28 -17.57
C SER A 11 -31.12 60.80 -17.59
N VAL A 12 -30.96 60.16 -18.75
CA VAL A 12 -31.00 58.70 -18.87
C VAL A 12 -29.80 58.15 -18.09
N LEU A 13 -30.05 57.68 -16.87
CA LEU A 13 -29.12 56.82 -16.16
C LEU A 13 -29.05 55.49 -16.93
N LEU A 14 -28.02 55.35 -17.76
CA LEU A 14 -27.59 54.04 -18.24
C LEU A 14 -27.01 53.30 -17.03
N ALA A 15 -27.87 52.62 -16.27
CA ALA A 15 -27.43 51.61 -15.33
C ALA A 15 -26.79 50.49 -16.15
N ALA A 16 -25.47 50.58 -16.34
CA ALA A 16 -24.67 49.45 -16.76
C ALA A 16 -24.86 48.37 -15.70
N THR A 17 -25.78 47.45 -15.96
CA THR A 17 -25.75 46.13 -15.36
C THR A 17 -24.44 45.53 -15.83
N VAL A 18 -23.40 45.69 -15.02
CA VAL A 18 -22.25 44.78 -15.05
C VAL A 18 -22.85 43.45 -14.60
N ILE A 19 -23.42 42.71 -15.56
CA ILE A 19 -23.51 41.27 -15.43
C ILE A 19 -22.05 40.88 -15.30
N ASP A 20 -21.66 40.52 -14.09
CA ASP A 20 -20.43 39.79 -13.84
C ASP A 20 -20.59 38.48 -14.63
N VAL A 21 -20.22 38.50 -15.90
CA VAL A 21 -20.07 37.28 -16.70
C VAL A 21 -18.84 36.64 -16.13
N ALA A 22 -18.99 35.98 -14.97
CA ALA A 22 -18.04 34.98 -14.53
C ALA A 22 -17.87 34.05 -15.74
N SER A 23 -16.73 34.16 -16.42
CA SER A 23 -16.40 33.29 -17.53
C SER A 23 -16.59 31.86 -17.04
N ALA A 24 -17.53 31.13 -17.63
CA ALA A 24 -17.78 29.76 -17.24
C ALA A 24 -16.45 28.99 -17.41
N LYS A 25 -16.04 28.30 -16.35
CA LYS A 25 -14.85 27.44 -16.35
C LYS A 25 -15.04 26.26 -17.32
N PHE A 26 -13.96 25.59 -17.67
CA PHE A 26 -13.99 24.38 -18.47
C PHE A 26 -14.97 23.36 -17.88
N ALA A 27 -16.02 23.10 -18.66
CA ALA A 27 -17.07 22.15 -18.30
C ALA A 27 -16.58 20.71 -18.50
N LEU A 28 -16.14 20.07 -17.42
CA LEU A 28 -15.83 18.65 -17.44
C LEU A 28 -17.13 17.84 -17.27
N THR A 29 -17.52 17.18 -18.35
CA THR A 29 -18.75 16.37 -18.44
C THR A 29 -18.47 14.89 -18.67
N GLY A 30 -17.33 14.53 -19.25
CA GLY A 30 -17.02 13.17 -19.69
C GLY A 30 -17.45 12.92 -21.14
N VAL A 31 -17.49 11.65 -21.56
CA VAL A 31 -17.80 11.24 -22.95
C VAL A 31 -19.02 10.33 -22.98
N PHE A 32 -20.13 10.81 -23.53
CA PHE A 32 -21.40 10.06 -23.59
C PHE A 32 -21.76 9.52 -24.97
N THR A 33 -20.93 9.76 -26.00
CA THR A 33 -21.10 9.08 -27.29
C THR A 33 -20.89 7.57 -27.13
N GLY A 34 -21.63 6.77 -27.90
CA GLY A 34 -21.59 5.31 -27.83
C GLY A 34 -22.21 4.69 -26.56
N VAL A 35 -22.74 5.50 -25.64
CA VAL A 35 -23.48 5.04 -24.46
C VAL A 35 -24.89 4.60 -24.86
N ASP A 36 -25.32 3.45 -24.35
CA ASP A 36 -26.68 2.97 -24.49
C ASP A 36 -27.46 3.27 -23.21
N ALA A 37 -28.32 4.27 -23.28
CA ALA A 37 -29.15 4.69 -22.14
C ALA A 37 -30.19 3.64 -21.71
N LYS A 38 -30.55 2.68 -22.58
CA LYS A 38 -31.53 1.63 -22.24
C LYS A 38 -30.90 0.52 -21.42
N THR A 39 -29.70 0.09 -21.80
CA THR A 39 -28.98 -1.00 -21.12
C THR A 39 -28.04 -0.49 -20.03
N GLY A 40 -27.72 0.80 -20.04
CA GLY A 40 -26.68 1.38 -19.19
C GLY A 40 -25.25 1.07 -19.69
N TYR A 41 -25.10 0.37 -20.81
CA TYR A 41 -23.79 0.08 -21.39
C TYR A 41 -23.05 1.37 -21.75
N ARG A 42 -21.75 1.40 -21.45
CA ARG A 42 -20.85 2.50 -21.77
C ARG A 42 -19.58 1.92 -22.39
N PRO A 43 -19.02 2.52 -23.45
CA PRO A 43 -17.78 2.06 -24.05
C PRO A 43 -16.65 1.92 -23.00
N PRO A 44 -15.92 0.79 -23.00
CA PRO A 44 -14.87 0.57 -22.02
C PRO A 44 -13.58 1.32 -22.40
N ARG A 45 -12.85 1.79 -21.40
CA ARG A 45 -11.40 1.99 -21.53
C ARG A 45 -10.76 0.61 -21.71
N ARG A 46 -9.94 0.45 -22.76
CA ARG A 46 -9.38 -0.85 -23.17
C ARG A 46 -7.91 -0.95 -22.79
N GLU A 47 -7.43 -2.18 -22.61
CA GLU A 47 -5.99 -2.44 -22.54
C GLU A 47 -5.34 -1.93 -23.84
N ILE A 48 -4.15 -1.33 -23.76
CA ILE A 48 -3.51 -0.67 -24.89
C ILE A 48 -3.21 -1.61 -26.07
N GLU A 49 -2.83 -2.86 -25.81
CA GLU A 49 -2.57 -3.86 -26.86
C GLU A 49 -3.87 -4.31 -27.52
N ASP A 50 -4.96 -4.47 -26.75
CA ASP A 50 -6.29 -4.71 -27.30
C ASP A 50 -6.75 -3.56 -28.19
N LEU A 51 -6.52 -2.31 -27.76
CA LEU A 51 -6.84 -1.12 -28.56
C LEU A 51 -5.99 -1.09 -29.83
N ALA A 52 -4.68 -1.36 -29.75
CA ALA A 52 -3.76 -1.37 -30.89
C ALA A 52 -4.15 -2.42 -31.95
N GLY A 53 -4.78 -3.52 -31.55
CA GLY A 53 -5.36 -4.51 -32.45
C GLY A 53 -6.63 -4.03 -33.19
N ASP A 54 -7.30 -2.97 -32.72
CA ASP A 54 -8.45 -2.36 -33.38
C ASP A 54 -8.02 -1.23 -34.30
N VAL A 55 -7.90 -1.53 -35.60
CA VAL A 55 -7.40 -0.59 -36.61
C VAL A 55 -8.11 0.77 -36.57
N LYS A 56 -9.44 0.81 -36.43
CA LYS A 56 -10.18 2.07 -36.50
C LYS A 56 -10.01 2.88 -35.23
N GLN A 57 -10.21 2.26 -34.06
CA GLN A 57 -10.06 2.96 -32.79
C GLN A 57 -8.63 3.40 -32.54
N PHE A 58 -7.64 2.56 -32.83
CA PHE A 58 -6.23 2.91 -32.71
C PHE A 58 -5.83 4.04 -33.65
N SER A 59 -6.26 3.99 -34.91
CA SER A 59 -5.99 5.06 -35.88
C SER A 59 -6.57 6.41 -35.43
N LEU A 60 -7.79 6.41 -34.88
CA LEU A 60 -8.42 7.61 -34.34
C LEU A 60 -7.74 8.11 -33.08
N TYR A 61 -7.36 7.21 -32.16
CA TYR A 61 -6.62 7.56 -30.95
C TYR A 61 -5.29 8.23 -31.28
N VAL A 62 -4.48 7.61 -32.16
CA VAL A 62 -3.20 8.16 -32.60
C VAL A 62 -3.37 9.52 -33.26
N GLN A 63 -4.38 9.71 -34.11
CA GLN A 63 -4.63 11.01 -34.76
C GLN A 63 -5.11 12.07 -33.75
N ALA A 64 -5.99 11.69 -32.83
CA ALA A 64 -6.56 12.60 -31.83
C ALA A 64 -5.49 13.10 -30.84
N VAL A 65 -4.68 12.20 -30.28
CA VAL A 65 -3.61 12.59 -29.35
C VAL A 65 -2.53 13.41 -30.06
N ASN A 66 -2.12 13.02 -31.28
CA ASN A 66 -1.23 13.87 -32.09
C ASN A 66 -1.82 15.27 -32.34
N ALA A 67 -3.14 15.39 -32.53
CA ALA A 67 -3.82 16.68 -32.68
C ALA A 67 -3.91 17.45 -31.35
N MET A 68 -3.91 16.79 -30.19
CA MET A 68 -3.75 17.46 -28.88
C MET A 68 -2.34 18.02 -28.73
N MET A 69 -1.33 17.21 -29.04
CA MET A 69 0.10 17.57 -28.90
C MET A 69 0.56 18.69 -29.86
N LYS A 70 -0.19 18.94 -30.93
CA LYS A 70 0.06 20.04 -31.88
C LYS A 70 -0.73 21.31 -31.55
N THR A 71 -1.62 21.27 -30.56
CA THR A 71 -2.37 22.46 -30.13
C THR A 71 -1.40 23.41 -29.44
N ASP A 72 -1.51 24.72 -29.69
CA ASP A 72 -0.65 25.74 -29.08
C ASP A 72 -0.62 25.58 -27.55
N GLU A 73 0.57 25.60 -26.95
CA GLU A 73 0.79 25.32 -25.53
C GLU A 73 0.18 26.37 -24.60
N ARG A 74 -0.29 27.51 -25.12
CA ARG A 74 -1.04 28.53 -24.37
C ARG A 74 -2.55 28.24 -24.32
N GLU A 75 -3.06 27.38 -25.20
CA GLU A 75 -4.47 27.00 -25.19
C GLU A 75 -4.78 26.09 -24.00
N LEU A 76 -5.80 26.45 -23.21
CA LEU A 76 -6.18 25.76 -21.98
C LEU A 76 -6.38 24.24 -22.15
N THR A 77 -6.82 23.83 -23.34
CA THR A 77 -7.13 22.43 -23.70
C THR A 77 -6.01 21.73 -24.49
N SER A 78 -4.84 22.37 -24.61
CA SER A 78 -3.66 21.75 -25.23
C SER A 78 -3.14 20.59 -24.37
N TYR A 79 -2.43 19.66 -25.01
CA TYR A 79 -1.77 18.58 -24.29
C TYR A 79 -0.82 19.11 -23.21
N PHE A 80 -0.11 20.21 -23.51
CA PHE A 80 0.77 20.88 -22.56
C PHE A 80 0.03 21.42 -21.34
N GLN A 81 -1.04 22.20 -21.51
CA GLN A 81 -1.78 22.75 -20.37
C GLN A 81 -2.44 21.65 -19.52
N ILE A 82 -2.95 20.58 -20.15
CA ILE A 82 -3.49 19.42 -19.42
C ILE A 82 -2.37 18.75 -18.61
N GLY A 83 -1.20 18.49 -19.20
CA GLY A 83 -0.03 17.97 -18.48
C GLY A 83 0.40 18.88 -17.32
N GLY A 84 0.34 20.20 -17.54
CA GLY A 84 0.72 21.22 -16.56
C GLY A 84 -0.19 21.32 -15.34
N ILE A 85 -1.43 20.79 -15.38
CA ILE A 85 -2.28 20.68 -14.18
C ILE A 85 -1.57 19.85 -13.09
N HIS A 86 -0.84 18.81 -13.48
CA HIS A 86 -0.25 17.88 -12.52
C HIS A 86 0.88 18.52 -11.71
N GLY A 87 1.75 19.27 -12.37
CA GLY A 87 3.03 19.73 -11.84
C GLY A 87 3.45 21.07 -12.45
N LEU A 88 4.61 21.10 -13.11
CA LEU A 88 5.10 22.28 -13.82
C LEU A 88 4.33 22.49 -15.14
N PRO A 89 4.25 23.73 -15.65
CA PRO A 89 4.58 24.97 -14.93
C PRO A 89 3.57 25.25 -13.80
N TYR A 90 4.03 25.80 -12.68
CA TYR A 90 3.17 26.13 -11.55
C TYR A 90 2.36 27.40 -11.81
N ILE A 91 1.33 27.27 -12.65
CA ILE A 91 0.46 28.36 -13.07
C ILE A 91 -1.02 28.05 -12.81
N SER A 92 -1.83 29.10 -12.80
CA SER A 92 -3.28 28.98 -12.69
C SER A 92 -3.84 28.27 -13.92
N TRP A 93 -4.61 27.19 -13.72
CA TRP A 93 -5.38 26.55 -14.77
C TRP A 93 -6.84 26.98 -14.59
N ASP A 94 -7.41 27.58 -15.64
CA ASP A 94 -8.82 27.98 -15.68
C ASP A 94 -9.25 28.90 -14.51
N GLY A 95 -8.35 29.83 -14.15
CA GLY A 95 -8.57 30.83 -13.11
C GLY A 95 -8.58 30.29 -11.67
N VAL A 96 -8.12 29.05 -11.44
CA VAL A 96 -7.96 28.50 -10.08
C VAL A 96 -6.61 28.93 -9.51
N ASN A 97 -6.65 29.96 -8.67
CA ASN A 97 -5.45 30.51 -8.03
C ASN A 97 -4.99 29.67 -6.83
N PRO A 98 -3.72 29.79 -6.41
CA PRO A 98 -3.22 29.02 -5.28
C PRO A 98 -3.91 29.47 -3.98
N SER A 99 -3.94 28.59 -2.98
CA SER A 99 -4.47 28.94 -1.64
C SER A 99 -3.82 30.21 -1.11
N ARG A 100 -4.53 30.99 -0.26
CA ARG A 100 -3.99 32.23 0.34
C ARG A 100 -2.72 31.98 1.16
N SER A 101 -2.65 30.86 1.87
CA SER A 101 -1.44 30.39 2.57
C SER A 101 -0.30 30.00 1.62
N ASN A 102 -0.63 29.76 0.34
CA ASN A 102 0.29 29.39 -0.74
C ASN A 102 0.59 30.58 -1.69
N GLN A 103 0.05 31.79 -1.45
CA GLN A 103 0.32 32.97 -2.28
C GLN A 103 1.75 33.47 -2.03
N GLY A 104 2.65 33.18 -2.98
CA GLY A 104 3.99 33.74 -3.04
C GLY A 104 5.13 32.82 -2.59
N SER A 105 4.89 31.55 -2.26
CA SER A 105 5.93 30.71 -1.62
C SER A 105 5.96 29.21 -1.93
N LYS A 106 5.23 28.66 -2.93
CA LYS A 106 5.38 27.23 -3.29
C LYS A 106 5.48 26.90 -4.77
N ASN A 107 6.44 26.00 -5.02
CA ASN A 107 6.78 25.33 -6.26
C ASN A 107 6.07 23.95 -6.33
N THR A 108 4.74 23.90 -6.46
CA THR A 108 4.02 22.60 -6.59
C THR A 108 2.74 22.71 -7.45
N GLY A 109 2.35 21.60 -8.08
CA GLY A 109 1.16 21.50 -8.93
C GLY A 109 -0.11 21.13 -8.16
N TYR A 110 -1.19 20.81 -8.90
CA TYR A 110 -2.49 20.47 -8.30
C TYR A 110 -2.57 19.02 -7.83
N CYS A 111 -1.70 18.14 -8.33
CA CYS A 111 -1.82 16.70 -8.12
C CYS A 111 -1.77 16.33 -6.64
N THR A 112 -2.65 15.42 -6.24
CA THR A 112 -2.73 14.94 -4.86
C THR A 112 -1.94 13.63 -4.74
N HIS A 113 -0.74 13.72 -4.17
CA HIS A 113 0.09 12.57 -3.79
C HIS A 113 0.32 12.59 -2.28
N GLY A 114 0.46 11.43 -1.65
CA GLY A 114 0.64 11.31 -0.21
C GLY A 114 -0.55 11.78 0.62
N ASN A 115 -1.76 11.80 0.04
CA ASN A 115 -2.99 12.11 0.76
C ASN A 115 -4.21 11.37 0.21
N THR A 116 -5.30 11.40 0.97
CA THR A 116 -6.51 10.59 0.76
C THR A 116 -7.29 10.93 -0.51
N LEU A 117 -6.98 12.04 -1.19
CA LEU A 117 -7.60 12.41 -2.46
C LEU A 117 -6.90 11.79 -3.68
N PHE A 118 -5.73 11.14 -3.52
CA PHE A 118 -4.98 10.50 -4.61
C PHE A 118 -5.88 9.73 -5.57
N GLY A 119 -6.70 8.81 -5.04
CA GLY A 119 -7.51 7.94 -5.88
C GLY A 119 -8.68 8.64 -6.59
N THR A 120 -9.19 9.73 -6.02
CA THR A 120 -10.37 10.43 -6.57
C THR A 120 -10.04 11.64 -7.39
N TRP A 121 -8.93 12.33 -7.14
CA TRP A 121 -8.47 13.50 -7.89
C TRP A 121 -8.03 13.13 -9.31
N HIS A 122 -7.31 12.01 -9.47
CA HIS A 122 -6.81 11.59 -10.79
C HIS A 122 -7.94 11.13 -11.74
N ARG A 123 -9.14 10.81 -11.25
CA ARG A 123 -10.27 10.39 -12.08
C ARG A 123 -10.85 11.53 -12.96
N PRO A 124 -11.29 12.68 -12.42
CA PRO A 124 -11.67 13.82 -13.25
C PRO A 124 -10.50 14.35 -14.08
N TYR A 125 -9.25 14.23 -13.60
CA TYR A 125 -8.08 14.57 -14.40
C TYR A 125 -7.98 13.74 -15.70
N MET A 126 -8.11 12.42 -15.56
CA MET A 126 -8.19 11.49 -16.70
C MET A 126 -9.39 11.78 -17.61
N ALA A 127 -10.52 12.19 -17.03
CA ALA A 127 -11.72 12.53 -17.81
C ALA A 127 -11.55 13.79 -18.67
N ILE A 128 -10.74 14.78 -18.26
CA ILE A 128 -10.40 15.95 -19.11
C ILE A 128 -9.64 15.49 -20.36
N PHE A 129 -8.57 14.72 -20.17
CA PHE A 129 -7.78 14.18 -21.28
C PHE A 129 -8.69 13.38 -22.25
N GLU A 130 -9.51 12.49 -21.70
CA GLU A 130 -10.43 11.65 -22.48
C GLU A 130 -11.49 12.47 -23.23
N GLN A 131 -12.08 13.49 -22.59
CA GLN A 131 -13.08 14.37 -23.21
C GLN A 131 -12.51 15.09 -24.44
N ILE A 132 -11.32 15.69 -24.30
CA ILE A 132 -10.68 16.46 -25.37
C ILE A 132 -10.18 15.52 -26.49
N MET A 133 -9.61 14.36 -26.13
CA MET A 133 -9.22 13.32 -27.08
C MET A 133 -10.41 12.83 -27.90
N ALA A 134 -11.54 12.52 -27.25
CA ALA A 134 -12.75 12.05 -27.92
C ALA A 134 -13.35 13.11 -28.86
N GLN A 135 -13.37 14.39 -28.46
CA GLN A 135 -13.82 15.49 -29.31
C GLN A 135 -13.00 15.56 -30.60
N LYS A 136 -11.67 15.48 -30.51
CA LYS A 136 -10.78 15.48 -31.67
C LYS A 136 -10.99 14.23 -32.53
N ALA A 137 -11.10 13.04 -31.92
CA ALA A 137 -11.36 11.79 -32.64
C ALA A 137 -12.68 11.85 -33.43
N GLN A 138 -13.75 12.37 -32.85
CA GLN A 138 -15.05 12.54 -33.51
C GLN A 138 -15.00 13.56 -34.66
N ALA A 139 -14.24 14.65 -34.49
CA ALA A 139 -14.00 15.60 -35.59
C ALA A 139 -13.22 14.95 -36.75
N ILE A 140 -12.17 14.18 -36.43
CA ILE A 140 -11.36 13.46 -37.42
C ILE A 140 -12.19 12.40 -38.15
N ALA A 141 -13.03 11.64 -37.44
CA ALA A 141 -13.88 10.61 -38.04
C ALA A 141 -14.80 11.15 -39.15
N LYS A 142 -15.29 12.39 -39.02
CA LYS A 142 -16.11 13.07 -40.04
C LYS A 142 -15.36 13.37 -41.35
N THR A 143 -14.03 13.34 -41.33
CA THR A 143 -13.20 13.62 -42.52
C THR A 143 -12.97 12.40 -43.40
N TYR A 144 -13.27 11.19 -42.93
CA TYR A 144 -13.19 9.98 -43.76
C TYR A 144 -14.25 10.01 -44.85
N THR A 145 -13.87 9.61 -46.06
CA THR A 145 -14.77 9.58 -47.22
C THR A 145 -15.34 8.19 -47.49
N SER A 146 -14.60 7.13 -47.11
CA SER A 146 -15.02 5.73 -47.14
C SER A 146 -15.35 5.20 -45.74
N ASP A 147 -16.30 4.25 -45.65
CA ASP A 147 -16.71 3.59 -44.39
C ASP A 147 -17.08 4.57 -43.25
N LYS A 148 -17.68 5.71 -43.62
CA LYS A 148 -17.96 6.85 -42.71
C LYS A 148 -18.67 6.43 -41.43
N ALA A 149 -19.68 5.57 -41.54
CA ALA A 149 -20.47 5.12 -40.41
C ALA A 149 -19.64 4.29 -39.41
N ALA A 150 -18.74 3.43 -39.88
CA ALA A 150 -17.89 2.65 -38.99
C ALA A 150 -16.80 3.51 -38.35
N TRP A 151 -16.24 4.50 -39.06
CA TRP A 151 -15.32 5.47 -38.47
C TRP A 151 -15.98 6.32 -37.38
N GLN A 152 -17.20 6.80 -37.62
CA GLN A 152 -17.96 7.53 -36.61
C GLN A 152 -18.30 6.63 -35.42
N THR A 153 -18.74 5.40 -35.65
CA THR A 153 -19.01 4.42 -34.59
C THR A 153 -17.76 4.12 -33.76
N ALA A 154 -16.60 3.99 -34.40
CA ALA A 154 -15.33 3.78 -33.71
C ALA A 154 -14.96 4.98 -32.83
N ALA A 155 -15.14 6.21 -33.33
CA ALA A 155 -14.90 7.44 -32.57
C ALA A 155 -15.86 7.62 -31.40
N ASP A 156 -17.14 7.30 -31.59
CA ASP A 156 -18.16 7.40 -30.54
C ASP A 156 -17.89 6.40 -29.41
N LYS A 157 -17.32 5.23 -29.75
CA LYS A 157 -16.93 4.20 -28.78
C LYS A 157 -15.50 4.36 -28.24
N LEU A 158 -14.74 5.35 -28.69
CA LEU A 158 -13.35 5.52 -28.27
C LEU A 158 -13.29 6.07 -26.84
N ARG A 159 -12.42 5.49 -26.01
CA ARG A 159 -12.07 5.90 -24.65
C ARG A 159 -10.55 5.82 -24.48
N SER A 160 -9.99 6.50 -23.50
CA SER A 160 -8.55 6.46 -23.23
C SER A 160 -8.13 5.03 -22.83
N PRO A 161 -7.07 4.45 -23.41
CA PRO A 161 -6.61 3.13 -23.02
C PRO A 161 -5.96 3.14 -21.63
N PHE A 162 -5.72 1.95 -21.10
CA PHE A 162 -4.89 1.71 -19.91
C PHE A 162 -3.79 0.69 -20.22
N TRP A 163 -2.71 0.70 -19.43
CA TRP A 163 -1.66 -0.32 -19.48
C TRP A 163 -1.65 -1.11 -18.17
N ASP A 164 -1.94 -2.42 -18.23
CA ASP A 164 -1.97 -3.28 -17.04
C ASP A 164 -0.58 -3.80 -16.64
N TRP A 165 0.24 -2.93 -16.08
CA TRP A 165 1.60 -3.23 -15.60
C TRP A 165 1.69 -4.27 -14.47
N ALA A 166 0.57 -4.73 -13.93
CA ALA A 166 0.52 -5.72 -12.84
C ALA A 166 0.03 -7.11 -13.31
N ALA A 167 -0.52 -7.25 -14.52
CA ALA A 167 -1.08 -8.51 -15.00
C ALA A 167 0.02 -9.41 -15.61
N PRO A 168 0.14 -10.68 -15.20
CA PRO A 168 1.05 -11.64 -15.82
C PRO A 168 0.65 -12.03 -17.26
N PRO A 169 1.62 -12.23 -18.17
CA PRO A 169 3.04 -11.94 -18.00
C PRO A 169 3.27 -10.42 -17.90
N VAL A 170 3.97 -10.00 -16.85
CA VAL A 170 4.32 -8.59 -16.63
C VAL A 170 5.33 -8.19 -17.69
N HIS A 171 4.99 -7.18 -18.50
CA HIS A 171 5.81 -6.73 -19.61
C HIS A 171 5.50 -5.27 -19.99
N PHE A 172 6.38 -4.66 -20.77
CA PHE A 172 6.20 -3.31 -21.32
C PHE A 172 5.75 -3.39 -22.80
N PRO A 173 4.50 -2.99 -23.13
CA PRO A 173 3.93 -3.18 -24.46
C PRO A 173 4.77 -2.62 -25.60
N ALA A 174 4.93 -3.39 -26.67
CA ALA A 174 5.78 -3.02 -27.80
C ALA A 174 5.33 -1.71 -28.48
N VAL A 175 4.02 -1.44 -28.51
CA VAL A 175 3.45 -0.21 -29.05
C VAL A 175 3.88 1.05 -28.28
N LEU A 176 4.33 0.92 -27.02
CA LEU A 176 4.83 2.05 -26.21
C LEU A 176 6.31 2.36 -26.46
N LYS A 177 7.05 1.44 -27.10
CA LYS A 177 8.46 1.57 -27.52
C LYS A 177 8.61 2.02 -28.96
N ALA A 178 7.58 1.82 -29.78
CA ALA A 178 7.65 2.15 -31.20
C ALA A 178 7.64 3.69 -31.42
N GLN A 179 8.66 4.23 -32.09
CA GLN A 179 8.70 5.66 -32.43
C GLN A 179 7.66 6.06 -33.48
N THR A 180 7.31 5.13 -34.38
CA THR A 180 6.27 5.31 -35.39
C THR A 180 5.30 4.14 -35.37
N VAL A 181 4.07 4.40 -35.83
CA VAL A 181 3.01 3.38 -35.95
C VAL A 181 2.31 3.53 -37.30
N GLN A 182 1.84 2.41 -37.83
CA GLN A 182 1.03 2.38 -39.04
C GLN A 182 -0.45 2.56 -38.68
N ILE A 183 -1.09 3.57 -39.24
CA ILE A 183 -2.51 3.86 -39.02
C ILE A 183 -3.22 4.12 -40.35
N THR A 184 -4.54 3.95 -40.36
CA THR A 184 -5.36 4.39 -41.48
C THR A 184 -5.76 5.86 -41.26
N THR A 185 -5.50 6.71 -42.25
CA THR A 185 -5.91 8.12 -42.27
C THR A 185 -7.03 8.30 -43.31
N PRO A 186 -7.71 9.47 -43.36
CA PRO A 186 -8.66 9.77 -44.43
C PRO A 186 -8.09 9.65 -45.85
N THR A 187 -6.76 9.73 -45.97
CA THR A 187 -6.02 9.65 -47.24
C THR A 187 -5.32 8.30 -47.45
N GLY A 188 -5.67 7.27 -46.67
CA GLY A 188 -5.07 5.93 -46.74
C GLY A 188 -4.12 5.63 -45.58
N VAL A 189 -3.50 4.44 -45.62
CA VAL A 189 -2.58 3.96 -44.58
C VAL A 189 -1.28 4.79 -44.61
N LYS A 190 -0.83 5.25 -43.45
CA LYS A 190 0.40 6.04 -43.28
C LYS A 190 1.17 5.61 -42.05
N SER A 191 2.50 5.67 -42.16
CA SER A 191 3.39 5.67 -41.00
C SER A 191 3.42 7.07 -40.41
N VAL A 192 3.11 7.19 -39.12
CA VAL A 192 3.07 8.46 -38.40
C VAL A 192 3.87 8.38 -37.11
N SER A 193 4.26 9.54 -36.58
CA SER A 193 4.82 9.62 -35.22
C SER A 193 3.85 9.02 -34.22
N ASN A 194 4.36 8.12 -33.37
CA ASN A 194 3.57 7.50 -32.32
C ASN A 194 3.45 8.46 -31.13
N PRO A 195 2.25 8.98 -30.81
CA PRO A 195 2.07 9.87 -29.68
C PRO A 195 2.23 9.13 -28.35
N LEU A 196 2.30 7.79 -28.32
CA LEU A 196 2.54 7.03 -27.08
C LEU A 196 4.03 6.94 -26.71
N TYR A 197 4.94 7.28 -27.62
CA TYR A 197 6.38 7.15 -27.38
C TYR A 197 6.94 8.32 -26.57
N SER A 198 6.59 9.55 -26.93
CA SER A 198 7.03 10.77 -26.23
C SER A 198 6.19 11.98 -26.63
N TYR A 199 6.11 12.98 -25.77
CA TYR A 199 5.65 14.32 -26.15
C TYR A 199 6.82 15.18 -26.58
N LYS A 200 6.68 15.93 -27.69
CA LYS A 200 7.62 16.97 -28.11
C LYS A 200 7.04 18.31 -27.73
N PHE A 201 7.71 19.03 -26.85
CA PHE A 201 7.31 20.38 -26.48
C PHE A 201 7.44 21.32 -27.69
N LEU A 202 6.42 22.12 -27.95
CA LEU A 202 6.35 22.96 -29.14
C LEU A 202 7.25 24.19 -29.01
N ASN A 203 7.27 24.79 -27.83
CA ASN A 203 8.03 26.01 -27.56
C ASN A 203 9.26 25.76 -26.66
N ASN A 204 9.59 24.51 -26.25
CA ASN A 204 10.69 24.26 -25.31
C ASN A 204 12.11 24.31 -25.95
N PRO A 205 13.09 24.95 -25.29
CA PRO A 205 12.94 25.81 -24.11
C PRO A 205 12.40 27.20 -24.46
N GLU A 206 11.19 27.51 -24.00
CA GLU A 206 10.80 28.90 -23.81
C GLU A 206 11.35 29.23 -22.43
N ILE A 207 12.54 29.83 -22.42
CA ILE A 207 13.32 30.24 -21.23
C ILE A 207 12.55 31.26 -20.35
N ASN A 208 11.33 31.65 -20.75
CA ASN A 208 10.43 32.57 -20.04
C ASN A 208 9.72 31.89 -18.84
N ASN A 209 10.44 31.24 -17.94
CA ASN A 209 10.01 30.82 -16.59
C ASN A 209 9.04 29.62 -16.44
N TRP A 210 8.71 28.84 -17.47
CA TRP A 210 7.80 27.68 -17.29
C TRP A 210 8.47 26.42 -16.73
N PHE A 211 9.72 26.16 -17.16
CA PHE A 211 10.51 25.06 -16.62
C PHE A 211 11.81 25.58 -15.99
N PRO A 212 12.32 24.91 -14.95
CA PRO A 212 13.65 25.19 -14.42
C PRO A 212 14.73 24.79 -15.43
N SER A 213 15.93 25.32 -15.27
CA SER A 213 17.10 25.01 -16.11
C SER A 213 17.77 23.67 -15.77
N ASP A 214 17.03 22.73 -15.19
CA ASP A 214 17.54 21.39 -14.89
C ASP A 214 17.65 20.54 -16.16
N TYR A 215 18.23 19.34 -16.03
CA TYR A 215 18.40 18.44 -17.17
C TYR A 215 17.08 18.19 -17.91
N LEU A 216 15.98 17.93 -17.21
CA LEU A 216 14.69 17.59 -17.83
C LEU A 216 14.00 18.79 -18.49
N GLY A 217 14.04 19.96 -17.86
CA GLY A 217 13.50 21.21 -18.36
C GLY A 217 14.18 21.68 -19.64
N THR A 218 15.45 21.34 -19.86
CA THR A 218 16.15 21.64 -21.12
C THR A 218 15.84 20.69 -22.29
N GLN A 219 15.16 19.56 -22.06
CA GLN A 219 14.91 18.58 -23.12
C GLN A 219 13.74 18.97 -24.02
N LYS A 220 13.92 18.83 -25.33
CA LYS A 220 12.88 19.17 -26.33
C LYS A 220 11.71 18.18 -26.39
N ARG A 221 11.83 17.05 -25.69
CA ARG A 221 10.82 15.98 -25.63
C ARG A 221 10.92 15.26 -24.30
N THR A 222 9.85 14.54 -23.95
CA THR A 222 9.87 13.65 -22.78
C THR A 222 10.78 12.45 -23.03
N LEU A 223 11.53 12.08 -21.99
CA LEU A 223 12.49 10.97 -21.99
C LEU A 223 12.16 10.00 -20.84
N ARG A 224 12.36 8.71 -21.11
CA ARG A 224 12.22 7.60 -20.14
C ARG A 224 13.58 6.91 -20.02
N TYR A 225 14.13 6.73 -18.82
CA TYR A 225 15.56 6.40 -18.58
C TYR A 225 16.46 7.18 -19.55
N PRO A 226 16.60 8.50 -19.39
CA PRO A 226 17.41 9.25 -20.30
C PRO A 226 18.86 8.73 -20.28
N ASN A 227 19.38 8.36 -21.44
CA ASN A 227 20.82 8.33 -21.62
C ASN A 227 21.29 9.78 -21.77
N GLN A 228 21.86 10.34 -20.70
CA GLN A 228 22.25 11.75 -20.66
C GLN A 228 23.35 12.12 -21.69
N ALA A 229 24.11 11.14 -22.21
CA ALA A 229 25.10 11.40 -23.25
C ALA A 229 24.46 11.61 -24.62
N THR A 230 23.33 10.95 -24.90
CA THR A 230 22.64 11.01 -26.21
C THR A 230 21.34 11.82 -26.18
N ASN A 231 20.82 12.16 -25.00
CA ASN A 231 19.51 12.77 -24.79
C ASN A 231 18.36 11.98 -25.45
N THR A 232 18.43 10.66 -25.34
CA THR A 232 17.41 9.73 -25.83
C THR A 232 16.85 8.91 -24.69
N SER A 233 15.58 8.50 -24.82
CA SER A 233 15.04 7.44 -23.96
C SER A 233 15.86 6.18 -24.16
N ASN A 234 16.02 5.41 -23.08
CA ASN A 234 16.52 4.06 -23.20
C ASN A 234 15.38 3.14 -23.63
N ASP A 235 15.36 2.72 -24.88
CA ASP A 235 14.32 1.80 -25.38
C ASP A 235 14.60 0.34 -24.94
N ASP A 236 15.77 0.07 -24.36
CA ASP A 236 16.14 -1.21 -23.73
C ASP A 236 15.59 -1.35 -22.30
N PHE A 237 14.53 -0.62 -21.96
CA PHE A 237 13.65 -1.02 -20.87
C PHE A 237 13.11 -2.42 -21.17
N ASP A 238 13.82 -3.41 -20.68
CA ASP A 238 13.41 -4.79 -20.78
C ASP A 238 12.19 -5.05 -19.90
N ASP A 239 11.45 -6.11 -20.22
CA ASP A 239 10.36 -6.59 -19.36
C ASP A 239 10.87 -6.93 -17.95
N ARG A 240 12.19 -7.14 -17.80
CA ARG A 240 12.87 -7.40 -16.53
C ARG A 240 12.70 -6.24 -15.56
N ALA A 241 12.83 -4.99 -15.99
CA ALA A 241 12.69 -3.84 -15.10
C ALA A 241 11.32 -3.78 -14.41
N VAL A 242 10.24 -4.13 -15.14
CA VAL A 242 8.88 -4.16 -14.60
C VAL A 242 8.61 -5.47 -13.85
N ALA A 243 9.18 -6.59 -14.30
CA ALA A 243 9.01 -7.90 -13.68
C ALA A 243 9.86 -8.12 -12.40
N GLU A 244 10.89 -7.31 -12.18
CA GLU A 244 11.79 -7.40 -11.01
C GLU A 244 11.10 -7.03 -9.69
N ASP A 245 10.10 -6.15 -9.74
CA ASP A 245 9.36 -5.72 -8.55
C ASP A 245 8.01 -6.45 -8.46
N PRO A 246 7.58 -6.88 -7.25
CA PRO A 246 6.37 -7.69 -7.06
C PRO A 246 5.09 -6.85 -7.14
N THR A 247 4.89 -6.13 -8.25
CA THR A 247 3.74 -5.24 -8.48
C THR A 247 2.43 -6.02 -8.56
N THR A 248 2.43 -7.20 -9.20
CA THR A 248 1.27 -8.11 -9.27
C THR A 248 0.72 -8.43 -7.88
N SER A 249 1.58 -8.89 -6.97
CA SER A 249 1.12 -9.26 -5.64
C SER A 249 0.88 -8.06 -4.74
N GLY A 250 1.59 -6.95 -4.95
CA GLY A 250 1.26 -5.66 -4.34
C GLY A 250 -0.20 -5.27 -4.63
N VAL A 251 -0.61 -5.27 -5.90
CA VAL A 251 -1.98 -4.95 -6.33
C VAL A 251 -2.99 -5.96 -5.76
N TRP A 252 -2.71 -7.26 -5.81
CA TRP A 252 -3.59 -8.27 -5.22
C TRP A 252 -3.77 -8.10 -3.71
N ASN A 253 -2.71 -7.73 -2.98
CA ASN A 253 -2.77 -7.49 -1.54
C ASN A 253 -3.63 -6.26 -1.19
N VAL A 254 -3.64 -5.20 -2.01
CA VAL A 254 -4.57 -4.07 -1.80
C VAL A 254 -6.02 -4.56 -1.86
N PHE A 255 -6.37 -5.33 -2.90
CA PHE A 255 -7.73 -5.85 -3.05
C PHE A 255 -8.15 -6.81 -1.94
N SER A 256 -7.25 -7.69 -1.49
CA SER A 256 -7.58 -8.76 -0.56
C SER A 256 -7.45 -8.39 0.91
N LYS A 257 -6.65 -7.36 1.25
CA LYS A 257 -6.34 -6.99 2.63
C LYS A 257 -6.80 -5.59 3.04
N THR A 258 -7.07 -4.69 2.10
CA THR A 258 -7.39 -3.28 2.42
C THR A 258 -8.82 -2.94 2.04
N SER A 259 -9.74 -2.92 3.01
CA SER A 259 -11.16 -2.57 2.80
C SER A 259 -11.51 -1.11 3.16
N ASN A 260 -10.58 -0.36 3.75
CA ASN A 260 -10.75 1.07 4.06
C ASN A 260 -10.30 1.94 2.87
N PHE A 261 -11.11 2.94 2.51
CA PHE A 261 -10.82 3.82 1.36
C PHE A 261 -9.54 4.66 1.54
N ASN A 262 -9.33 5.23 2.72
CA ASN A 262 -8.17 6.08 2.96
C ASN A 262 -6.88 5.25 2.89
N GLU A 263 -6.87 4.08 3.53
CA GLU A 263 -5.72 3.15 3.53
C GLU A 263 -5.37 2.65 2.12
N MET A 264 -6.37 2.26 1.32
CA MET A 264 -6.10 1.76 -0.03
C MET A 264 -5.61 2.86 -0.98
N SER A 265 -5.93 4.13 -0.70
CA SER A 265 -5.64 5.25 -1.59
C SER A 265 -4.21 5.74 -1.46
N THR A 266 -3.65 5.88 -0.25
CA THR A 266 -2.44 6.69 -0.04
C THR A 266 -1.36 6.00 0.78
N SER A 267 -0.12 6.13 0.32
CA SER A 267 1.10 5.69 0.99
C SER A 267 1.52 6.59 2.15
N SER A 268 0.74 7.63 2.49
CA SER A 268 0.90 8.37 3.75
C SER A 268 0.30 7.64 4.96
N THR A 269 -0.40 6.54 4.71
CA THR A 269 -0.87 5.61 5.75
C THR A 269 -0.18 4.25 5.59
N GLY A 270 0.05 3.56 6.70
CA GLY A 270 0.64 2.21 6.67
C GLY A 270 -0.31 1.18 6.04
N GLY A 271 0.25 0.18 5.35
CA GLY A 271 -0.48 -0.92 4.76
C GLY A 271 -0.23 -1.09 3.26
N TYR A 272 -1.16 -1.81 2.60
CA TYR A 272 -1.16 -1.99 1.14
C TYR A 272 -2.05 -0.93 0.47
N THR A 273 -1.47 -0.16 -0.44
CA THR A 273 -2.08 0.99 -1.11
C THR A 273 -1.91 0.88 -2.63
N PHE A 274 -2.77 1.48 -3.44
CA PHE A 274 -2.52 1.58 -4.89
C PHE A 274 -1.46 2.65 -5.24
N GLU A 275 -1.25 3.66 -4.40
CA GLU A 275 -0.22 4.68 -4.60
C GLU A 275 1.20 4.08 -4.54
N GLY A 276 1.44 3.02 -3.75
CA GLY A 276 2.76 2.37 -3.65
C GLY A 276 3.24 1.75 -4.98
N PRO A 277 2.49 0.79 -5.56
CA PRO A 277 2.78 0.25 -6.89
C PRO A 277 2.73 1.30 -8.01
N HIS A 278 1.82 2.28 -7.94
CA HIS A 278 1.81 3.44 -8.85
C HIS A 278 3.16 4.17 -8.83
N SER A 279 3.64 4.55 -7.64
CA SER A 279 4.91 5.25 -7.44
C SER A 279 6.10 4.43 -7.94
N THR A 280 6.03 3.10 -7.77
CA THR A 280 7.05 2.18 -8.29
C THR A 280 7.16 2.28 -9.81
N ILE A 281 6.03 2.23 -10.54
CA ILE A 281 6.04 2.29 -12.01
C ILE A 281 6.58 3.63 -12.52
N HIS A 282 6.20 4.75 -11.88
CA HIS A 282 6.76 6.06 -12.20
C HIS A 282 8.29 6.07 -12.12
N ILE A 283 8.85 5.53 -11.03
CA ILE A 283 10.30 5.55 -10.82
C ILE A 283 11.02 4.59 -11.77
N ILE A 284 10.54 3.36 -11.95
CA ILE A 284 11.27 2.36 -12.73
C ILE A 284 11.24 2.66 -14.22
N ILE A 285 10.14 3.21 -14.75
CA ILE A 285 10.02 3.60 -16.16
C ILE A 285 10.55 5.01 -16.39
N GLY A 286 10.43 5.89 -15.41
CA GLY A 286 10.99 7.22 -15.49
C GLY A 286 12.51 7.20 -15.49
N GLY A 287 13.13 6.49 -14.54
CA GLY A 287 14.59 6.29 -14.52
C GLY A 287 15.40 7.58 -14.39
N GLY A 288 14.85 8.61 -13.73
CA GLY A 288 15.41 9.98 -13.74
C GLY A 288 14.97 10.81 -14.95
N GLY A 289 14.13 10.28 -15.82
CA GLY A 289 13.43 10.96 -16.91
C GLY A 289 12.11 11.60 -16.48
N HIS A 290 11.43 12.26 -17.43
CA HIS A 290 10.20 13.04 -17.20
C HIS A 290 9.10 12.24 -16.52
N PHE A 291 8.99 10.94 -16.78
CA PHE A 291 7.94 10.09 -16.20
C PHE A 291 8.13 9.78 -14.70
N SER A 292 9.29 10.11 -14.11
CA SER A 292 9.53 9.89 -12.67
C SER A 292 8.99 11.02 -11.79
N PRO A 293 9.51 12.26 -11.84
CA PRO A 293 9.08 13.31 -10.92
C PRO A 293 7.64 13.79 -11.22
N PRO A 294 6.79 14.02 -10.20
CA PRO A 294 5.45 14.57 -10.39
C PRO A 294 5.43 15.86 -11.20
N ASP A 295 6.48 16.67 -11.07
CA ASP A 295 6.62 17.96 -11.75
C ASP A 295 6.58 17.84 -13.28
N TYR A 296 7.01 16.70 -13.85
CA TYR A 296 7.08 16.48 -15.29
C TYR A 296 6.24 15.28 -15.79
N ALA A 297 5.81 14.38 -14.91
CA ALA A 297 5.29 13.06 -15.29
C ALA A 297 4.14 13.10 -16.29
N ALA A 298 3.21 14.05 -16.13
CA ALA A 298 2.02 14.15 -16.97
C ALA A 298 2.27 14.69 -18.39
N PHE A 299 3.48 15.16 -18.69
CA PHE A 299 3.87 15.43 -20.08
C PHE A 299 4.17 14.13 -20.83
N ASP A 300 4.65 13.08 -20.15
CA ASP A 300 4.90 11.80 -20.82
C ASP A 300 3.55 11.12 -21.15
N PRO A 301 3.30 10.73 -22.41
CA PRO A 301 2.03 10.10 -22.82
C PRO A 301 1.69 8.81 -22.08
N LEU A 302 2.69 8.11 -21.53
CA LEU A 302 2.49 6.93 -20.70
C LEU A 302 1.68 7.22 -19.44
N PHE A 303 1.72 8.47 -18.95
CA PHE A 303 0.97 8.93 -17.79
C PHE A 303 -0.51 8.59 -17.88
N TYR A 304 -1.15 8.87 -19.02
CA TYR A 304 -2.59 8.65 -19.17
C TYR A 304 -2.94 7.16 -19.23
N LEU A 305 -2.05 6.31 -19.72
CA LEU A 305 -2.25 4.86 -19.71
C LEU A 305 -2.02 4.27 -18.33
N HIS A 306 -1.00 4.78 -17.63
CA HIS A 306 -0.66 4.39 -16.27
C HIS A 306 -1.79 4.76 -15.29
N HIS A 307 -2.24 6.02 -15.29
CA HIS A 307 -3.37 6.48 -14.47
C HIS A 307 -4.71 5.92 -14.93
N GLY A 308 -4.85 5.54 -16.21
CA GLY A 308 -5.98 4.74 -16.70
C GLY A 308 -6.09 3.39 -16.00
N ASN A 309 -4.96 2.74 -15.68
CA ASN A 309 -4.94 1.48 -14.93
C ASN A 309 -5.12 1.70 -13.42
N VAL A 310 -4.58 2.77 -12.85
CA VAL A 310 -4.83 3.11 -11.43
C VAL A 310 -6.33 3.40 -11.22
N ASP A 311 -6.96 4.17 -12.11
CA ASP A 311 -8.39 4.41 -12.06
C ASP A 311 -9.21 3.11 -12.20
N ARG A 312 -8.75 2.19 -13.06
CA ARG A 312 -9.34 0.85 -13.21
C ARG A 312 -9.26 0.05 -11.91
N GLN A 313 -8.09 0.01 -11.27
CA GLN A 313 -7.88 -0.69 -10.00
C GLN A 313 -8.79 -0.12 -8.90
N ILE A 314 -8.92 1.21 -8.82
CA ILE A 314 -9.83 1.88 -7.88
C ILE A 314 -11.30 1.57 -8.21
N ALA A 315 -11.70 1.58 -9.48
CA ALA A 315 -13.06 1.23 -9.88
C ALA A 315 -13.41 -0.24 -9.54
N MET A 316 -12.47 -1.16 -9.76
CA MET A 316 -12.60 -2.55 -9.33
C MET A 316 -12.72 -2.66 -7.81
N TRP A 317 -11.92 -1.89 -7.06
CA TRP A 317 -11.95 -1.89 -5.60
C TRP A 317 -13.27 -1.33 -5.07
N GLN A 318 -13.79 -0.27 -5.67
CA GLN A 318 -15.10 0.30 -5.34
C GLN A 318 -16.24 -0.67 -5.65
N ALA A 319 -16.10 -1.52 -6.67
CA ALA A 319 -17.08 -2.56 -6.96
C ALA A 319 -17.07 -3.68 -5.90
N ILE A 320 -15.90 -4.02 -5.35
CA ILE A 320 -15.73 -5.03 -4.29
C ILE A 320 -16.18 -4.46 -2.92
N TYR A 321 -15.84 -3.21 -2.62
CA TYR A 321 -16.11 -2.52 -1.35
C TYR A 321 -17.04 -1.31 -1.54
N PRO A 322 -18.29 -1.51 -2.00
CA PRO A 322 -19.17 -0.41 -2.43
C PRO A 322 -19.53 0.58 -1.31
N ASN A 323 -19.50 0.11 -0.05
CA ASN A 323 -19.85 0.90 1.13
C ASN A 323 -18.65 1.59 1.80
N SER A 324 -17.45 1.48 1.22
CA SER A 324 -16.26 2.13 1.77
C SER A 324 -16.01 3.47 1.08
N TYR A 325 -16.05 4.54 1.86
CA TYR A 325 -15.98 5.93 1.41
C TYR A 325 -14.77 6.63 2.02
N LEU A 326 -14.34 7.70 1.35
CA LEU A 326 -13.35 8.61 1.89
C LEU A 326 -13.89 9.22 3.19
N THR A 327 -13.15 9.06 4.29
CA THR A 327 -13.48 9.64 5.59
C THR A 327 -12.54 10.80 5.93
N PRO A 328 -13.01 11.84 6.66
CA PRO A 328 -12.18 12.99 7.01
C PRO A 328 -10.80 12.61 7.59
N ALA A 329 -9.73 13.16 7.02
CA ALA A 329 -8.37 12.95 7.49
C ALA A 329 -7.49 14.18 7.24
N ASN A 330 -6.57 14.47 8.17
CA ASN A 330 -5.59 15.54 8.00
C ASN A 330 -4.57 15.14 6.93
N THR A 331 -4.27 16.05 6.00
CA THR A 331 -3.21 15.83 5.01
C THR A 331 -1.84 16.20 5.57
N THR A 332 -0.83 15.38 5.26
CA THR A 332 0.58 15.65 5.54
C THR A 332 1.33 16.17 4.30
N SER A 333 0.62 16.37 3.19
CA SER A 333 1.16 16.88 1.92
C SER A 333 0.35 18.06 1.41
N GLY A 334 1.03 19.08 0.85
CA GLY A 334 0.41 20.23 0.21
C GLY A 334 0.37 20.13 -1.32
N THR A 335 -0.57 20.85 -1.93
CA THR A 335 -0.70 21.04 -3.38
C THR A 335 -0.91 22.53 -3.70
N TRP A 336 -1.15 22.89 -4.95
CA TRP A 336 -1.48 24.25 -5.38
C TRP A 336 -2.61 24.88 -4.54
N THR A 337 -3.65 24.10 -4.21
CA THR A 337 -4.82 24.58 -3.45
C THR A 337 -4.99 23.97 -2.06
N ILE A 338 -4.20 22.94 -1.71
CA ILE A 338 -4.28 22.23 -0.43
C ILE A 338 -3.07 22.60 0.43
N THR A 339 -3.31 22.91 1.70
CA THR A 339 -2.27 23.20 2.70
C THR A 339 -2.05 21.98 3.59
N VAL A 340 -0.81 21.75 4.03
CA VAL A 340 -0.54 20.75 5.07
C VAL A 340 -1.38 21.05 6.32
N GLY A 341 -1.99 20.01 6.88
CA GLY A 341 -2.89 20.10 8.02
C GLY A 341 -4.37 20.29 7.66
N ASP A 342 -4.71 20.56 6.40
CA ASP A 342 -6.11 20.61 5.96
C ASP A 342 -6.80 19.26 6.19
N VAL A 343 -8.07 19.31 6.61
CA VAL A 343 -8.93 18.13 6.71
C VAL A 343 -9.52 17.85 5.34
N LEU A 344 -9.12 16.75 4.72
CA LEU A 344 -9.64 16.30 3.43
C LEU A 344 -10.78 15.30 3.65
N ASP A 345 -11.89 15.50 2.96
CA ASP A 345 -13.09 14.67 3.02
C ASP A 345 -13.73 14.43 1.64
N GLU A 346 -14.88 13.75 1.60
CA GLU A 346 -15.55 13.42 0.35
C GLU A 346 -16.10 14.64 -0.43
N ASN A 347 -16.24 15.79 0.23
CA ASN A 347 -16.79 17.03 -0.33
C ASN A 347 -15.70 18.06 -0.65
N THR A 348 -14.45 17.77 -0.29
CA THR A 348 -13.29 18.60 -0.65
C THR A 348 -13.22 18.74 -2.17
N ALA A 349 -13.02 19.97 -2.63
CA ALA A 349 -12.97 20.28 -4.06
C ALA A 349 -11.73 19.63 -4.71
N LEU A 350 -11.96 18.85 -5.76
CA LEU A 350 -10.92 18.30 -6.62
C LEU A 350 -10.52 19.35 -7.65
N THR A 351 -9.81 20.38 -7.20
CA THR A 351 -9.37 21.48 -8.05
C THR A 351 -8.37 20.99 -9.11
N PRO A 352 -8.33 21.60 -10.31
CA PRO A 352 -9.12 22.76 -10.74
C PRO A 352 -10.47 22.40 -11.38
N PHE A 353 -10.96 21.17 -11.22
CA PHE A 353 -12.02 20.64 -12.06
C PHE A 353 -13.42 21.13 -11.67
N THR A 354 -14.18 21.61 -12.66
CA THR A 354 -15.60 21.97 -12.51
C THR A 354 -16.52 21.09 -13.34
N GLN A 355 -17.76 20.89 -12.88
CA GLN A 355 -18.79 20.10 -13.53
C GLN A 355 -19.33 20.81 -14.78
N GLY A 356 -20.36 20.23 -15.42
CA GLY A 356 -20.93 20.71 -16.68
C GLY A 356 -21.46 22.16 -16.67
N ASP A 357 -21.71 22.73 -15.49
CA ASP A 357 -22.12 24.13 -15.33
C ASP A 357 -20.95 25.12 -15.34
N GLY A 358 -19.70 24.64 -15.37
CA GLY A 358 -18.49 25.46 -15.30
C GLY A 358 -18.34 26.23 -13.99
N ARG A 359 -18.99 25.78 -12.90
CA ARG A 359 -19.03 26.48 -11.61
C ARG A 359 -18.90 25.54 -10.42
N THR A 360 -19.66 24.46 -10.41
CA THR A 360 -19.69 23.49 -9.31
C THR A 360 -18.40 22.67 -9.35
N PRO A 361 -17.61 22.61 -8.27
CA PRO A 361 -16.39 21.81 -8.26
C PRO A 361 -16.73 20.31 -8.32
N TRP A 362 -15.83 19.54 -8.94
CA TRP A 362 -15.82 18.10 -8.70
C TRP A 362 -15.39 17.81 -7.26
N THR A 363 -15.95 16.77 -6.67
CA THR A 363 -15.59 16.26 -5.34
C THR A 363 -15.39 14.75 -5.41
N SER A 364 -14.74 14.15 -4.42
CA SER A 364 -14.61 12.68 -4.33
C SER A 364 -15.96 11.98 -4.37
N LYS A 365 -16.99 12.57 -3.75
CA LYS A 365 -18.38 12.10 -3.78
C LYS A 365 -18.97 12.13 -5.19
N ALA A 366 -18.84 13.26 -5.90
CA ALA A 366 -19.40 13.43 -7.24
C ALA A 366 -18.67 12.56 -8.29
N ALA A 367 -17.35 12.45 -8.19
CA ALA A 367 -16.51 11.68 -9.11
C ALA A 367 -16.44 10.17 -8.78
N ARG A 368 -17.12 9.70 -7.72
CA ARG A 368 -17.00 8.32 -7.23
C ARG A 368 -17.34 7.24 -8.27
N GLN A 369 -18.25 7.51 -9.20
CA GLN A 369 -18.76 6.50 -10.13
C GLN A 369 -18.21 6.71 -11.54
N ILE A 370 -17.66 5.66 -12.16
CA ILE A 370 -17.13 5.74 -13.54
C ILE A 370 -18.21 6.10 -14.57
N LYS A 371 -19.46 5.70 -14.31
CA LYS A 371 -20.61 6.05 -15.16
C LYS A 371 -20.86 7.57 -15.25
N THR A 372 -20.42 8.33 -14.25
CA THR A 372 -20.58 9.79 -14.22
C THR A 372 -19.86 10.46 -15.39
N PHE A 373 -18.77 9.87 -15.88
CA PHE A 373 -18.00 10.39 -17.02
C PHE A 373 -18.24 9.59 -18.32
N GLY A 374 -19.24 8.69 -18.34
CA GLY A 374 -19.66 7.99 -19.56
C GLY A 374 -18.72 6.87 -20.04
N TYR A 375 -17.87 6.32 -19.17
CA TYR A 375 -17.00 5.18 -19.50
C TYR A 375 -17.25 3.96 -18.59
N SER A 376 -16.62 2.85 -18.96
CA SER A 376 -16.58 1.61 -18.16
C SER A 376 -15.19 0.94 -18.27
N TYR A 377 -15.04 -0.22 -17.63
CA TYR A 377 -13.91 -1.12 -17.82
C TYR A 377 -14.42 -2.53 -18.12
N PRO A 378 -13.72 -3.35 -18.94
CA PRO A 378 -14.11 -4.74 -19.17
C PRO A 378 -14.18 -5.55 -17.87
N ASP A 379 -13.38 -5.17 -16.88
CA ASP A 379 -13.27 -5.81 -15.57
C ASP A 379 -14.34 -5.35 -14.58
N VAL A 380 -15.07 -4.27 -14.87
CA VAL A 380 -16.16 -3.73 -14.06
C VAL A 380 -17.42 -3.57 -14.91
N PRO A 381 -18.06 -4.68 -15.30
CA PRO A 381 -19.29 -4.67 -16.10
C PRO A 381 -20.53 -4.28 -15.28
N ASP A 382 -20.48 -3.17 -14.54
CA ASP A 382 -21.50 -2.74 -13.56
C ASP A 382 -22.93 -2.65 -14.13
N TRP A 383 -23.10 -2.37 -15.42
CA TRP A 383 -24.41 -2.31 -16.08
C TRP A 383 -25.08 -3.68 -16.24
N LEU A 384 -24.34 -4.79 -16.15
CA LEU A 384 -24.88 -6.15 -16.19
C LEU A 384 -25.40 -6.63 -14.83
N PHE A 385 -25.11 -5.91 -13.74
CA PHE A 385 -25.39 -6.35 -12.38
C PHE A 385 -26.31 -5.37 -11.66
N THR A 386 -27.50 -5.84 -11.29
CA THR A 386 -28.44 -5.07 -10.44
C THR A 386 -28.14 -5.23 -8.95
N ASN A 387 -27.35 -6.24 -8.57
CA ASN A 387 -26.98 -6.53 -7.18
C ASN A 387 -25.48 -6.23 -6.96
N PRO A 388 -25.12 -5.27 -6.08
CA PRO A 388 -23.73 -4.95 -5.75
C PRO A 388 -22.91 -6.14 -5.25
N ARG A 389 -23.52 -7.11 -4.55
CA ARG A 389 -22.82 -8.31 -4.09
C ARG A 389 -22.43 -9.22 -5.26
N ALA A 390 -23.28 -9.33 -6.27
CA ALA A 390 -22.99 -10.12 -7.47
C ALA A 390 -21.89 -9.45 -8.32
N LEU A 391 -21.93 -8.12 -8.42
CA LEU A 391 -20.84 -7.36 -9.04
C LEU A 391 -19.52 -7.56 -8.28
N ALA A 392 -19.53 -7.42 -6.96
CA ALA A 392 -18.35 -7.64 -6.12
C ALA A 392 -17.75 -9.04 -6.33
N ALA A 393 -18.57 -10.09 -6.27
CA ALA A 393 -18.14 -11.47 -6.51
C ALA A 393 -17.52 -11.67 -7.92
N ASN A 394 -18.12 -11.08 -8.95
CA ASN A 394 -17.60 -11.14 -10.32
C ASN A 394 -16.25 -10.40 -10.45
N VAL A 395 -16.14 -9.21 -9.86
CA VAL A 395 -14.90 -8.43 -9.89
C VAL A 395 -13.81 -9.09 -9.04
N THR A 396 -14.13 -9.67 -7.88
CA THR A 396 -13.21 -10.48 -7.07
C THR A 396 -12.67 -11.67 -7.87
N ALA A 397 -13.54 -12.40 -8.59
CA ALA A 397 -13.09 -13.48 -9.46
C ALA A 397 -12.15 -12.99 -10.57
N ARG A 398 -12.41 -11.79 -11.11
CA ARG A 398 -11.54 -11.17 -12.10
C ARG A 398 -10.18 -10.76 -11.51
N VAL A 399 -10.16 -10.15 -10.31
CA VAL A 399 -8.93 -9.82 -9.57
C VAL A 399 -8.10 -11.08 -9.32
N ASN A 400 -8.72 -12.14 -8.81
CA ASN A 400 -8.03 -13.40 -8.55
C ASN A 400 -7.48 -14.00 -9.85
N LYS A 401 -8.22 -13.94 -10.95
CA LYS A 401 -7.71 -14.40 -12.26
C LYS A 401 -6.50 -13.60 -12.75
N LEU A 402 -6.48 -12.29 -12.52
CA LEU A 402 -5.43 -11.40 -13.03
C LEU A 402 -4.19 -11.38 -12.14
N TYR A 403 -4.37 -11.30 -10.83
CA TYR A 403 -3.28 -10.92 -9.91
C TYR A 403 -2.94 -11.97 -8.86
N ASN A 404 -3.71 -13.06 -8.77
CA ASN A 404 -3.36 -14.18 -7.90
C ASN A 404 -2.50 -15.21 -8.66
N ALA A 405 -1.21 -14.89 -8.82
CA ALA A 405 -0.29 -15.60 -9.71
C ALA A 405 -0.12 -17.11 -9.45
N ASP A 406 -0.43 -17.59 -8.24
CA ASP A 406 -0.34 -19.01 -7.88
C ASP A 406 -1.65 -19.79 -8.10
N GLY A 407 -2.75 -19.10 -8.43
CA GLY A 407 -4.09 -19.66 -8.64
C GLY A 407 -4.68 -20.36 -7.42
N SER A 408 -4.10 -20.19 -6.22
CA SER A 408 -4.59 -20.81 -5.00
C SER A 408 -5.59 -19.93 -4.27
N LEU A 409 -6.58 -20.55 -3.65
CA LEU A 409 -7.58 -19.87 -2.82
C LEU A 409 -7.01 -19.39 -1.47
N GLY A 410 -5.69 -19.25 -1.37
CA GLY A 410 -4.91 -18.89 -0.20
C GLY A 410 -3.42 -18.86 -0.59
N PRO A 411 -2.51 -18.39 0.27
CA PRO A 411 -1.11 -18.12 -0.09
C PRO A 411 -0.24 -19.35 -0.48
N PHE A 412 -0.83 -20.54 -0.63
CA PHE A 412 -0.11 -21.79 -0.93
C PHE A 412 -0.96 -22.82 -1.70
N GLY A 413 -0.96 -22.73 -3.03
CA GLY A 413 -0.92 -23.86 -3.98
C GLY A 413 -2.05 -24.89 -4.06
N THR A 414 -3.24 -24.75 -3.46
CA THR A 414 -4.34 -25.70 -3.75
C THR A 414 -4.95 -25.45 -5.13
N LYS A 415 -4.43 -26.14 -6.15
CA LYS A 415 -5.04 -26.22 -7.49
C LYS A 415 -6.40 -26.92 -7.42
N ILE A 416 -7.41 -26.35 -8.11
CA ILE A 416 -8.72 -26.99 -8.27
C ILE A 416 -8.60 -28.18 -9.22
N LYS A 417 -8.54 -29.39 -8.66
CA LYS A 417 -9.06 -30.61 -9.30
C LYS A 417 -9.85 -31.40 -8.25
N GLY A 418 -11.17 -31.33 -8.37
CA GLY A 418 -12.07 -32.09 -7.50
C GLY A 418 -12.19 -31.50 -6.09
N ARG A 419 -13.32 -31.85 -5.46
CA ARG A 419 -13.76 -31.44 -4.13
C ARG A 419 -12.68 -31.77 -3.08
N ALA A 420 -11.74 -30.85 -2.83
CA ALA A 420 -10.66 -31.03 -1.88
C ALA A 420 -11.06 -30.54 -0.48
N ALA A 421 -10.53 -31.20 0.56
CA ALA A 421 -10.77 -30.94 1.97
C ALA A 421 -10.61 -29.45 2.35
N PRO A 422 -11.32 -28.96 3.39
CA PRO A 422 -11.18 -27.57 3.83
C PRO A 422 -9.71 -27.30 4.18
N ALA A 423 -9.10 -26.37 3.46
CA ALA A 423 -7.74 -25.93 3.73
C ALA A 423 -7.68 -25.35 5.15
N SER A 424 -6.79 -25.86 5.98
CA SER A 424 -6.60 -25.39 7.36
C SER A 424 -5.99 -24.00 7.37
N ASP A 425 -6.32 -23.21 8.41
CA ASP A 425 -5.69 -21.91 8.65
C ASP A 425 -4.15 -21.99 8.58
N THR A 426 -3.54 -20.95 8.02
CA THR A 426 -2.08 -20.81 7.91
C THR A 426 -1.62 -19.41 8.35
N LEU A 427 -0.32 -19.11 8.29
CA LEU A 427 0.23 -17.79 8.56
C LEU A 427 0.71 -17.12 7.26
N SER A 428 0.24 -15.90 7.00
CA SER A 428 0.82 -14.97 6.03
C SER A 428 1.76 -14.01 6.75
N TRP A 429 2.89 -13.71 6.13
CA TRP A 429 3.93 -12.83 6.67
C TRP A 429 4.16 -11.65 5.76
N SER A 430 4.38 -10.48 6.35
CA SER A 430 4.68 -9.24 5.64
C SER A 430 5.80 -8.45 6.32
N ILE A 431 6.45 -7.60 5.54
CA ILE A 431 7.37 -6.57 6.01
C ILE A 431 6.80 -5.21 5.64
N ALA A 432 6.58 -4.36 6.63
CA ALA A 432 6.25 -2.96 6.43
C ALA A 432 7.53 -2.12 6.49
N ALA A 433 7.59 -1.11 5.65
CA ALA A 433 8.66 -0.13 5.59
C ALA A 433 8.08 1.27 5.72
N LYS A 434 8.80 2.13 6.45
CA LYS A 434 8.53 3.55 6.56
C LYS A 434 9.82 4.32 6.32
N VAL A 435 9.71 5.41 5.58
CA VAL A 435 10.84 6.28 5.26
C VAL A 435 10.41 7.74 5.35
N ALA A 436 11.29 8.60 5.90
CA ALA A 436 11.07 10.03 5.85
C ALA A 436 11.28 10.53 4.42
N ASN A 437 10.41 11.43 3.95
CA ASN A 437 10.53 11.98 2.59
C ASN A 437 11.78 12.85 2.44
N SER A 438 12.19 13.53 3.53
CA SER A 438 13.39 14.38 3.61
C SER A 438 14.73 13.66 3.46
N ILE A 439 14.76 12.36 3.21
CA ILE A 439 16.03 11.66 2.89
C ILE A 439 16.65 12.21 1.60
N LEU A 440 15.83 12.54 0.60
CA LEU A 440 16.24 13.18 -0.65
C LEU A 440 15.17 14.19 -1.08
N ASP A 441 15.60 15.24 -1.78
CA ASP A 441 14.76 16.25 -2.41
C ASP A 441 14.29 15.87 -3.82
N GLU A 442 14.60 14.65 -4.26
CA GLU A 442 14.24 14.07 -5.55
C GLU A 442 13.57 12.69 -5.38
N PRO A 443 12.84 12.17 -6.38
CA PRO A 443 12.23 10.84 -6.29
C PRO A 443 13.24 9.73 -6.03
N PHE A 444 12.91 8.83 -5.11
CA PHE A 444 13.79 7.75 -4.69
C PHE A 444 13.03 6.50 -4.27
N SER A 445 13.74 5.41 -4.01
CA SER A 445 13.15 4.15 -3.57
C SER A 445 13.97 3.44 -2.51
N VAL A 446 13.30 2.76 -1.61
CA VAL A 446 13.89 1.76 -0.70
C VAL A 446 13.61 0.37 -1.30
N LYS A 447 14.64 -0.26 -1.87
CA LYS A 447 14.58 -1.64 -2.36
C LYS A 447 14.76 -2.61 -1.20
N LEU A 448 13.86 -3.57 -1.05
CA LEU A 448 13.84 -4.54 0.06
C LEU A 448 14.10 -5.95 -0.46
N THR A 449 15.09 -6.64 0.11
CA THR A 449 15.36 -8.05 -0.21
C THR A 449 15.39 -8.91 1.04
N VAL A 450 15.07 -10.19 0.87
CA VAL A 450 15.25 -11.23 1.88
C VAL A 450 16.08 -12.36 1.24
N GLY A 451 17.37 -12.41 1.60
CA GLY A 451 18.34 -13.17 0.83
C GLY A 451 18.45 -12.57 -0.58
N ASP A 452 18.30 -13.40 -1.60
CA ASP A 452 18.36 -12.99 -3.02
C ASP A 452 16.99 -12.62 -3.60
N VAL A 453 15.91 -12.76 -2.83
CA VAL A 453 14.54 -12.45 -3.29
C VAL A 453 14.24 -10.98 -3.04
N ARG A 454 13.90 -10.23 -4.11
CA ARG A 454 13.27 -8.90 -4.01
C ARG A 454 11.85 -9.08 -3.48
N VAL A 455 11.60 -8.55 -2.29
CA VAL A 455 10.27 -8.64 -1.64
C VAL A 455 9.46 -7.37 -1.85
N GLY A 456 10.10 -6.24 -2.15
CA GLY A 456 9.38 -5.00 -2.39
C GLY A 456 10.26 -3.82 -2.76
N ARG A 457 9.59 -2.75 -3.19
CA ARG A 457 10.18 -1.43 -3.42
C ARG A 457 9.22 -0.39 -2.86
N LEU A 458 9.67 0.37 -1.87
CA LEU A 458 8.95 1.53 -1.36
C LEU A 458 9.42 2.76 -2.14
N SER A 459 8.58 3.28 -3.02
CA SER A 459 8.91 4.42 -3.87
C SER A 459 8.33 5.71 -3.31
N VAL A 460 9.18 6.73 -3.18
CA VAL A 460 8.80 8.06 -2.69
C VAL A 460 8.69 8.98 -3.89
N LEU A 461 7.45 9.32 -4.24
CA LEU A 461 7.09 10.15 -5.38
C LEU A 461 6.56 11.48 -4.88
N ILE A 462 7.45 12.44 -4.61
CA ILE A 462 7.09 13.71 -3.98
C ILE A 462 7.30 14.88 -4.93
N ALA A 463 6.39 15.85 -4.88
CA ALA A 463 6.65 17.19 -5.40
C ALA A 463 7.62 17.90 -4.44
N SER A 464 8.63 18.55 -5.01
CA SER A 464 9.83 19.08 -4.33
C SER A 464 9.57 20.33 -3.47
N THR A 465 8.64 20.25 -2.51
CA THR A 465 8.38 21.32 -1.53
C THR A 465 8.85 20.93 -0.13
N THR A 466 9.34 21.92 0.63
CA THR A 466 9.82 21.74 2.01
C THR A 466 8.78 21.05 2.91
N GLU A 467 7.50 21.37 2.74
CA GLU A 467 6.42 20.76 3.51
C GLU A 467 6.20 19.28 3.20
N ASN A 468 6.26 18.90 1.92
CA ASN A 468 6.10 17.50 1.51
C ASN A 468 7.28 16.62 1.95
N LEU A 469 8.45 17.23 2.17
CA LEU A 469 9.64 16.56 2.69
C LEU A 469 9.55 16.23 4.18
N GLU A 470 8.73 16.92 4.97
CA GLU A 470 8.53 16.61 6.39
C GLU A 470 7.64 15.38 6.64
N ALA A 471 6.91 14.93 5.62
CA ALA A 471 6.07 13.74 5.69
C ALA A 471 6.89 12.43 5.65
N SER A 472 6.19 11.31 5.88
CA SER A 472 6.75 9.96 5.73
C SER A 472 5.93 9.16 4.74
N THR A 473 6.61 8.30 3.99
CA THR A 473 6.01 7.34 3.08
C THR A 473 6.08 5.95 3.69
N PHE A 474 5.00 5.20 3.53
CA PHE A 474 4.79 3.86 4.09
C PHE A 474 4.49 2.87 2.98
N GLY A 475 4.85 1.61 3.19
CA GLY A 475 4.41 0.52 2.33
C GLY A 475 4.57 -0.83 3.01
N GLU A 476 3.77 -1.79 2.58
CA GLU A 476 3.78 -3.16 3.09
C GLU A 476 4.00 -4.15 1.95
N PHE A 477 4.80 -5.18 2.21
CA PHE A 477 5.24 -6.14 1.22
C PHE A 477 5.10 -7.56 1.78
N GLU A 478 4.51 -8.47 1.02
CA GLU A 478 4.42 -9.86 1.45
C GLU A 478 5.76 -10.60 1.38
N LEU A 479 5.89 -11.66 2.17
CA LEU A 479 7.12 -12.45 2.28
C LEU A 479 6.98 -13.88 1.73
N SER A 480 5.85 -14.21 1.07
CA SER A 480 5.54 -15.55 0.56
C SER A 480 6.66 -16.13 -0.31
N ALA A 481 7.11 -15.38 -1.32
CA ALA A 481 8.19 -15.80 -2.21
C ALA A 481 9.53 -16.03 -1.48
N ALA A 482 9.85 -15.21 -0.48
CA ALA A 482 11.08 -15.31 0.29
C ALA A 482 11.06 -16.42 1.36
N LEU A 483 9.86 -16.85 1.77
CA LEU A 483 9.62 -17.87 2.78
C LEU A 483 9.13 -19.21 2.20
N LYS A 484 9.12 -19.37 0.87
CA LYS A 484 8.60 -20.57 0.18
C LYS A 484 9.19 -21.91 0.70
N ASP A 485 10.43 -21.89 1.18
CA ASP A 485 11.16 -23.07 1.68
C ASP A 485 11.15 -23.17 3.21
N VAL A 486 10.35 -22.34 3.90
CA VAL A 486 10.24 -22.30 5.36
C VAL A 486 8.83 -22.69 5.76
N ASP A 487 8.70 -23.52 6.79
CA ASP A 487 7.40 -23.74 7.43
C ASP A 487 6.95 -22.44 8.10
N VAL A 488 6.05 -21.71 7.43
CA VAL A 488 5.56 -20.40 7.88
C VAL A 488 4.78 -20.44 9.18
N THR A 489 4.34 -21.63 9.63
CA THR A 489 3.70 -21.83 10.94
C THR A 489 4.70 -21.92 12.08
N ASP A 490 5.97 -22.21 11.77
CA ASP A 490 7.08 -22.17 12.71
C ASP A 490 7.68 -20.76 12.77
N VAL A 491 7.16 -19.98 13.73
CA VAL A 491 7.59 -18.60 13.99
C VAL A 491 9.10 -18.50 14.21
N ASP A 492 9.73 -19.48 14.89
CA ASP A 492 11.16 -19.44 15.16
C ASP A 492 11.97 -19.70 13.89
N ALA A 493 11.51 -20.59 13.02
CA ALA A 493 12.12 -20.83 11.71
C ALA A 493 12.04 -19.58 10.81
N VAL A 494 10.86 -18.95 10.71
CA VAL A 494 10.67 -17.71 9.94
C VAL A 494 11.55 -16.58 10.50
N VAL A 495 11.53 -16.37 11.81
CA VAL A 495 12.35 -15.33 12.45
C VAL A 495 13.84 -15.60 12.24
N THR A 496 14.27 -16.86 12.25
CA THR A 496 15.66 -17.24 11.97
C THR A 496 16.04 -16.95 10.52
N LYS A 497 15.17 -17.27 9.56
CA LYS A 497 15.38 -16.93 8.13
C LYS A 497 15.49 -15.42 7.93
N LEU A 498 14.61 -14.63 8.54
CA LEU A 498 14.59 -13.18 8.36
C LEU A 498 15.78 -12.48 9.02
N LYS A 499 16.23 -12.96 10.20
CA LYS A 499 17.39 -12.42 10.90
C LYS A 499 18.67 -12.60 10.07
N GLY A 500 19.21 -11.48 9.58
CA GLY A 500 20.44 -11.44 8.79
C GLY A 500 20.22 -11.56 7.28
N SER A 501 19.00 -11.88 6.83
CA SER A 501 18.66 -11.97 5.40
C SER A 501 17.92 -10.74 4.88
N VAL A 502 17.21 -10.02 5.75
CA VAL A 502 16.54 -8.76 5.36
C VAL A 502 17.59 -7.69 5.10
N LYS A 503 17.60 -7.15 3.90
CA LYS A 503 18.44 -6.02 3.49
C LYS A 503 17.56 -4.95 2.84
N TYR A 504 17.98 -3.71 2.97
CA TYR A 504 17.41 -2.62 2.19
C TYR A 504 18.53 -1.76 1.58
N THR A 505 18.21 -1.13 0.46
CA THR A 505 19.08 -0.16 -0.21
C THR A 505 18.24 1.02 -0.65
N VAL A 506 18.69 2.23 -0.33
CA VAL A 506 18.07 3.45 -0.83
C VAL A 506 18.71 3.78 -2.17
N VAL A 507 17.89 4.00 -3.20
CA VAL A 507 18.34 4.36 -4.53
C VAL A 507 17.58 5.58 -5.06
N LYS A 508 18.26 6.44 -5.80
CA LYS A 508 17.64 7.50 -6.59
C LYS A 508 16.89 6.92 -7.79
N ALA A 509 16.08 7.74 -8.46
CA ALA A 509 15.34 7.32 -9.65
C ALA A 509 16.24 6.85 -10.81
N ASP A 510 17.45 7.41 -10.94
CA ASP A 510 18.45 6.99 -11.93
C ASP A 510 19.17 5.67 -11.60
N GLY A 511 18.86 5.08 -10.43
CA GLY A 511 19.45 3.83 -9.93
C GLY A 511 20.66 4.00 -9.02
N THR A 512 21.16 5.22 -8.83
CA THR A 512 22.31 5.52 -7.95
C THR A 512 21.99 5.17 -6.50
N THR A 513 22.87 4.43 -5.82
CA THR A 513 22.69 4.07 -4.41
C THR A 513 23.05 5.22 -3.47
N VAL A 514 22.29 5.38 -2.39
CA VAL A 514 22.51 6.39 -1.35
C VAL A 514 22.90 5.71 -0.05
N ASP A 515 24.13 6.00 0.39
CA ASP A 515 24.70 5.47 1.62
C ASP A 515 24.22 6.23 2.86
N GLY A 516 24.12 5.53 3.99
CA GLY A 516 23.78 6.12 5.30
C GLY A 516 22.30 6.43 5.53
N ALA A 517 21.46 6.36 4.50
CA ALA A 517 20.02 6.56 4.61
C ALA A 517 19.33 5.45 5.43
N LYS A 518 18.32 5.82 6.22
CA LYS A 518 17.64 4.91 7.16
C LYS A 518 16.17 4.72 6.78
N ALA A 519 15.74 3.47 6.72
CA ALA A 519 14.35 3.07 6.66
C ALA A 519 13.97 2.32 7.94
N GLU A 520 12.78 2.57 8.45
CA GLU A 520 12.20 1.81 9.56
C GLU A 520 11.50 0.57 8.99
N LEU A 521 11.83 -0.61 9.50
CA LEU A 521 11.24 -1.88 9.06
C LEU A 521 10.53 -2.58 10.22
N SER A 522 9.35 -3.11 9.96
CA SER A 522 8.62 -3.98 10.90
C SER A 522 8.11 -5.23 10.18
N VAL A 523 8.08 -6.36 10.87
CA VAL A 523 7.59 -7.64 10.32
C VAL A 523 6.36 -8.06 11.10
N SER A 524 5.32 -8.46 10.38
CA SER A 524 4.06 -8.91 10.94
C SER A 524 3.65 -10.28 10.41
N SER A 525 2.75 -10.95 11.13
CA SER A 525 2.09 -12.17 10.65
C SER A 525 0.60 -12.11 10.96
N GLN A 526 -0.19 -12.73 10.09
CA GLN A 526 -1.64 -12.83 10.16
C GLN A 526 -2.06 -14.28 9.96
N VAL A 527 -3.06 -14.72 10.74
CA VAL A 527 -3.75 -15.98 10.45
C VAL A 527 -4.59 -15.77 9.20
N VAL A 528 -4.47 -16.68 8.25
CA VAL A 528 -5.22 -16.64 6.99
C VAL A 528 -6.10 -17.86 6.91
N THR A 529 -7.40 -17.60 6.76
CA THR A 529 -8.39 -18.61 6.39
C THR A 529 -8.58 -18.55 4.87
N PRO A 530 -8.32 -19.65 4.13
CA PRO A 530 -8.46 -19.68 2.68
C PRO A 530 -9.88 -19.32 2.20
N ALA A 531 -9.96 -18.71 1.02
CA ALA A 531 -11.20 -18.45 0.32
C ALA A 531 -11.91 -19.76 -0.03
N LYS A 532 -13.25 -19.74 -0.09
CA LYS A 532 -14.03 -20.93 -0.45
C LYS A 532 -13.97 -21.23 -1.95
N ASP A 533 -13.95 -20.18 -2.76
CA ASP A 533 -13.82 -20.24 -4.21
C ASP A 533 -13.27 -18.92 -4.76
N VAL A 534 -13.10 -18.84 -6.08
CA VAL A 534 -12.46 -17.70 -6.77
C VAL A 534 -13.20 -16.37 -6.60
N THR A 535 -14.47 -16.39 -6.20
CA THR A 535 -15.31 -15.19 -6.01
C THR A 535 -15.15 -14.54 -4.63
N GLU A 536 -14.36 -15.15 -3.75
CA GLU A 536 -14.01 -14.62 -2.43
C GLU A 536 -12.49 -14.39 -2.32
N PHE A 537 -12.06 -13.48 -1.45
CA PHE A 537 -10.67 -13.40 -1.01
C PHE A 537 -10.45 -14.23 0.27
N PRO A 538 -9.21 -14.66 0.55
CA PRO A 538 -8.88 -15.21 1.85
C PRO A 538 -9.21 -14.21 2.97
N VAL A 539 -9.60 -14.73 4.13
CA VAL A 539 -9.87 -13.89 5.30
C VAL A 539 -8.60 -13.78 6.13
N PHE A 540 -8.12 -12.55 6.31
CA PHE A 540 -6.96 -12.23 7.13
C PHE A 540 -7.42 -11.79 8.52
N ALA A 541 -7.02 -12.52 9.55
CA ALA A 541 -7.21 -12.06 10.93
C ALA A 541 -6.40 -10.77 11.17
N PRO A 542 -6.82 -9.90 12.12
CA PRO A 542 -6.03 -8.74 12.51
C PRO A 542 -4.56 -9.10 12.75
N SER A 543 -3.64 -8.27 12.27
CA SER A 543 -2.21 -8.52 12.44
C SER A 543 -1.87 -8.60 13.91
N ASN A 544 -1.07 -9.61 14.27
CA ASN A 544 -0.40 -9.60 15.55
C ASN A 544 0.77 -8.60 15.44
N GLU A 545 0.49 -7.30 15.51
CA GLU A 545 1.49 -6.24 15.69
C GLU A 545 2.22 -6.44 17.03
N ARG A 546 3.13 -7.40 17.14
CA ARG A 546 3.90 -7.60 18.39
C ARG A 546 5.05 -8.59 18.30
N ILE A 547 5.59 -8.91 17.12
CA ILE A 547 6.75 -9.82 17.09
C ILE A 547 8.06 -9.04 17.32
N PHE A 548 8.34 -7.95 16.61
CA PHE A 548 9.67 -7.31 16.71
C PHE A 548 9.88 -6.51 18.01
N ASP A 549 8.93 -5.63 18.36
CA ASP A 549 9.08 -4.72 19.50
C ASP A 549 9.01 -5.45 20.86
N MET A 550 8.22 -6.52 20.89
CA MET A 550 8.08 -7.40 22.03
C MET A 550 9.33 -8.30 22.21
N LEU A 551 10.01 -8.70 21.13
CA LEU A 551 11.24 -9.52 21.21
C LEU A 551 12.45 -8.72 21.73
N VAL A 552 12.62 -7.45 21.37
CA VAL A 552 13.75 -6.65 21.87
C VAL A 552 13.54 -6.28 23.35
N LYS A 553 12.34 -5.81 23.73
CA LYS A 553 12.03 -5.41 25.09
C LYS A 553 11.88 -6.62 26.04
N LYS A 554 11.15 -7.68 25.66
CA LYS A 554 11.01 -8.87 26.51
C LYS A 554 12.28 -9.69 26.60
N ARG A 555 13.15 -9.78 25.57
CA ARG A 555 14.41 -10.56 25.67
C ARG A 555 15.45 -9.88 26.57
N LYS A 556 15.54 -8.53 26.58
CA LYS A 556 16.38 -7.80 27.54
C LYS A 556 15.85 -7.94 28.97
N SER A 557 14.55 -7.77 29.18
CA SER A 557 13.90 -7.94 30.49
C SER A 557 13.97 -9.40 30.99
N TYR A 558 13.73 -10.38 30.12
CA TYR A 558 13.82 -11.82 30.42
C TYR A 558 15.26 -12.27 30.71
N LYS A 559 16.25 -11.87 29.89
CA LYS A 559 17.66 -12.21 30.17
C LYS A 559 18.11 -11.64 31.51
N ARG A 560 17.71 -10.39 31.82
CA ARG A 560 18.00 -9.74 33.11
C ARG A 560 17.32 -10.48 34.27
N ARG A 561 16.00 -10.68 34.20
CA ARG A 561 15.21 -11.32 35.27
C ARG A 561 15.59 -12.79 35.48
N ARG A 562 15.96 -13.52 34.41
CA ARG A 562 16.54 -14.88 34.48
C ARG A 562 17.90 -14.87 35.18
N LYS A 563 18.78 -13.93 34.86
CA LYS A 563 20.11 -13.82 35.49
C LYS A 563 20.01 -13.46 36.98
N GLU A 564 19.05 -12.61 37.35
CA GLU A 564 18.73 -12.27 38.74
C GLU A 564 18.15 -13.47 39.52
N LEU A 565 17.20 -14.21 38.92
CA LEU A 565 16.61 -15.41 39.53
C LEU A 565 17.62 -16.55 39.72
N VAL A 566 18.48 -16.81 38.73
CA VAL A 566 19.52 -17.85 38.82
C VAL A 566 20.55 -17.49 39.89
N LYS A 567 21.04 -16.23 39.92
CA LYS A 567 21.94 -15.78 40.98
C LYS A 567 21.32 -15.87 42.37
N GLY A 568 20.03 -15.51 42.50
CA GLY A 568 19.29 -15.64 43.75
C GLY A 568 19.12 -17.09 44.19
N TYR A 569 18.81 -18.00 43.26
CA TYR A 569 18.70 -19.43 43.53
C TYR A 569 20.04 -20.04 43.95
N GLU A 570 21.13 -19.76 43.24
CA GLU A 570 22.47 -20.27 43.58
C GLU A 570 22.92 -19.80 44.97
N LYS A 571 22.68 -18.53 45.31
CA LYS A 571 22.97 -17.98 46.64
C LYS A 571 22.22 -18.73 47.73
N ASP A 572 20.90 -18.89 47.58
CA ASP A 572 20.06 -19.51 48.60
C ASP A 572 20.30 -21.03 48.69
N PHE A 573 20.59 -21.68 47.56
CA PHE A 573 20.96 -23.09 47.50
C PHE A 573 22.29 -23.35 48.22
N ASN A 574 23.32 -22.51 47.99
CA ASN A 574 24.60 -22.64 48.68
C ASN A 574 24.47 -22.39 50.18
N ALA A 575 23.63 -21.44 50.59
CA ALA A 575 23.30 -21.23 52.00
C ALA A 575 22.60 -22.46 52.61
N ALA A 576 21.63 -23.04 51.91
CA ALA A 576 20.92 -24.26 52.36
C ALA A 576 21.85 -25.48 52.46
N VAL A 577 22.82 -25.60 51.54
CA VAL A 577 23.85 -26.65 51.57
C VAL A 577 24.82 -26.44 52.74
N GLY A 578 25.16 -25.18 53.06
CA GLY A 578 25.95 -24.81 54.23
C GLY A 578 25.28 -25.24 55.52
N VAL A 579 24.02 -24.85 55.73
CA VAL A 579 23.21 -25.24 56.90
C VAL A 579 23.06 -26.76 56.99
N LYS A 580 22.90 -27.45 55.85
CA LYS A 580 22.82 -28.92 55.82
C LYS A 580 24.14 -29.57 56.26
N ARG A 581 25.29 -29.04 55.84
CA ARG A 581 26.60 -29.56 56.26
C ARG A 581 26.78 -29.42 57.76
N GLU A 582 26.51 -28.22 58.29
CA GLU A 582 26.58 -27.93 59.72
C GLU A 582 25.64 -28.84 60.53
N TRP A 583 24.42 -29.07 60.03
CA TRP A 583 23.49 -30.03 60.62
C TRP A 583 24.01 -31.48 60.58
N VAL A 584 24.63 -31.91 59.48
CA VAL A 584 25.24 -33.24 59.37
C VAL A 584 26.45 -33.39 60.30
N ASP A 585 27.27 -32.36 60.47
CA ASP A 585 28.42 -32.40 61.38
C ASP A 585 27.96 -32.54 62.84
N VAL A 586 26.87 -31.86 63.22
CA VAL A 586 26.22 -32.05 64.52
C VAL A 586 25.73 -33.49 64.71
N LEU A 587 25.13 -34.11 63.68
CA LEU A 587 24.67 -35.51 63.74
C LEU A 587 25.81 -36.51 63.88
N VAL A 588 26.96 -36.24 63.25
CA VAL A 588 28.15 -37.10 63.31
C VAL A 588 28.72 -37.13 64.74
N GLY A 589 28.57 -36.06 65.52
CA GLY A 589 28.96 -35.99 66.93
C GLY A 589 28.00 -36.64 67.95
N MET A 590 26.79 -37.05 67.53
CA MET A 590 25.78 -37.65 68.42
C MET A 590 25.98 -39.14 68.65
N SER A 591 25.66 -39.62 69.86
CA SER A 591 25.65 -41.05 70.21
C SER A 591 24.50 -41.81 69.52
N ASP A 592 24.62 -43.14 69.39
CA ASP A 592 23.59 -43.99 68.77
C ASP A 592 22.23 -43.95 69.50
N LYS A 593 22.22 -43.60 70.79
CA LYS A 593 20.97 -43.41 71.56
C LYS A 593 20.28 -42.10 71.14
N GLU A 594 21.04 -41.03 70.92
CA GLU A 594 20.54 -39.72 70.50
C GLU A 594 20.08 -39.72 69.03
N ARG A 595 20.80 -40.41 68.14
CA ARG A 595 20.37 -40.58 66.73
C ARG A 595 19.08 -41.37 66.59
N ARG A 596 18.84 -42.38 67.43
CA ARG A 596 17.60 -43.16 67.44
C ARG A 596 16.40 -42.34 67.92
N GLY A 597 16.60 -41.44 68.89
CA GLY A 597 15.57 -40.48 69.31
C GLY A 597 15.20 -39.48 68.22
N LEU A 598 16.18 -39.01 67.45
CA LEU A 598 15.96 -38.05 66.36
C LEU A 598 15.29 -38.66 65.11
N ASN A 599 15.69 -39.88 64.71
CA ASN A 599 15.05 -40.59 63.59
C ASN A 599 13.57 -40.90 63.84
N TYR A 600 13.16 -41.01 65.11
CA TYR A 600 11.74 -41.17 65.49
C TYR A 600 10.93 -39.86 65.36
N TYR A 601 11.60 -38.70 65.35
CA TYR A 601 10.97 -37.37 65.26
C TYR A 601 10.86 -36.83 63.81
N ILE A 602 11.73 -37.29 62.90
CA ILE A 602 11.78 -36.82 61.49
C ILE A 602 10.77 -37.57 60.57
N GLY A 603 10.06 -38.57 61.10
CA GLY A 603 8.97 -39.27 60.39
C GLY A 603 7.75 -38.37 60.18
N ARG A 604 7.31 -38.19 58.93
CA ARG A 604 6.22 -37.28 58.55
C ARG A 604 4.97 -37.45 59.44
N PRO A 605 4.41 -36.37 60.01
CA PRO A 605 3.11 -36.44 60.66
C PRO A 605 2.02 -36.78 59.64
N SER A 606 1.18 -37.77 59.95
CA SER A 606 -0.09 -38.02 59.28
C SER A 606 -1.21 -37.46 60.16
N PRO A 607 -2.31 -36.91 59.60
CA PRO A 607 -3.43 -36.40 60.39
C PRO A 607 -4.11 -37.45 61.29
N LEU A 608 -3.73 -38.72 61.20
CA LEU A 608 -4.22 -39.82 62.05
C LEU A 608 -3.30 -40.16 63.24
N ASN A 609 -2.16 -39.47 63.44
CA ASN A 609 -1.27 -39.73 64.58
C ASN A 609 -0.54 -38.45 65.03
N PRO A 610 -0.90 -37.82 66.18
CA PRO A 610 -0.19 -36.65 66.68
C PRO A 610 1.24 -37.03 67.14
N ALA A 611 2.21 -36.15 66.88
CA ALA A 611 3.61 -36.36 67.26
C ALA A 611 3.76 -36.51 68.79
N PRO A 612 4.58 -37.45 69.29
CA PRO A 612 4.80 -37.61 70.72
C PRO A 612 5.63 -36.46 71.32
N LYS A 613 5.41 -36.19 72.62
CA LYS A 613 6.08 -35.12 73.37
C LYS A 613 7.61 -35.27 73.35
N LYS A 614 8.30 -34.13 73.13
CA LYS A 614 9.75 -33.91 73.07
C LYS A 614 10.46 -34.62 74.25
N SER A 615 11.39 -35.55 73.98
CA SER A 615 12.28 -36.07 75.01
C SER A 615 13.37 -35.03 75.30
N ALA A 616 13.63 -34.74 76.57
CA ALA A 616 14.48 -33.64 77.08
C ALA A 616 16.00 -33.74 76.78
N SER A 617 16.42 -34.45 75.73
CA SER A 617 17.84 -34.59 75.36
C SER A 617 18.14 -34.29 73.89
N ILE A 618 17.26 -33.56 73.19
CA ILE A 618 17.56 -33.10 71.82
C ILE A 618 18.13 -31.69 71.92
N ASN A 619 19.37 -31.55 71.46
CA ASN A 619 20.15 -30.32 71.45
C ASN A 619 19.37 -29.20 70.72
N GLU A 620 18.95 -28.14 71.41
CA GLU A 620 18.12 -27.04 70.84
C GLU A 620 18.73 -26.47 69.55
N HIS A 621 20.05 -26.49 69.45
CA HIS A 621 20.80 -26.08 68.27
C HIS A 621 20.51 -26.93 67.01
N ALA A 622 20.27 -28.24 67.17
CA ALA A 622 19.97 -29.13 66.05
C ALA A 622 18.55 -28.93 65.50
N ASP A 623 17.59 -28.58 66.38
CA ASP A 623 16.23 -28.21 65.99
C ASP A 623 16.23 -26.88 65.22
N GLU A 624 16.98 -25.89 65.70
CA GLU A 624 17.12 -24.58 65.05
C GLU A 624 17.72 -24.70 63.63
N LEU A 625 18.76 -25.55 63.47
CA LEU A 625 19.37 -25.83 62.17
C LEU A 625 18.44 -26.59 61.23
N LEU A 626 17.62 -27.52 61.75
CA LEU A 626 16.64 -28.25 60.95
C LEU A 626 15.53 -27.33 60.44
N GLU A 627 15.03 -26.42 61.29
CA GLU A 627 14.03 -25.42 60.91
C GLU A 627 14.58 -24.47 59.85
N LYS A 628 15.80 -23.93 60.07
CA LYS A 628 16.51 -23.11 59.06
C LYS A 628 16.72 -23.84 57.74
N TRP A 629 17.02 -25.13 57.77
CA TRP A 629 17.17 -25.94 56.55
C TRP A 629 15.84 -26.17 55.81
N GLN A 630 14.75 -26.43 56.55
CA GLN A 630 13.41 -26.62 55.96
C GLN A 630 12.88 -25.32 55.32
N ASP A 631 13.13 -24.17 55.95
CA ASP A 631 12.79 -22.86 55.40
C ASP A 631 13.61 -22.55 54.15
N ALA A 632 14.92 -22.74 54.20
CA ALA A 632 15.79 -22.54 53.02
C ALA A 632 15.40 -23.46 51.85
N ARG A 633 15.02 -24.71 52.14
CA ARG A 633 14.51 -25.66 51.14
C ARG A 633 13.18 -25.22 50.53
N THR A 634 12.29 -24.63 51.33
CA THR A 634 11.00 -24.12 50.88
C THR A 634 11.18 -22.91 49.97
N VAL A 635 12.09 -21.99 50.32
CA VAL A 635 12.47 -20.84 49.49
C VAL A 635 13.08 -21.29 48.15
N CYS A 636 13.98 -22.27 48.16
CA CYS A 636 14.57 -22.83 46.95
C CYS A 636 13.51 -23.47 46.03
N ARG A 637 12.54 -24.21 46.60
CA ARG A 637 11.44 -24.83 45.84
C ARG A 637 10.52 -23.79 45.19
N LYS A 638 10.19 -22.71 45.90
CA LYS A 638 9.37 -21.63 45.36
C LYS A 638 10.05 -20.93 44.18
N LYS A 639 11.36 -20.65 44.29
CA LYS A 639 12.15 -20.03 43.21
C LYS A 639 12.34 -20.96 42.01
N ALA A 640 12.51 -22.26 42.24
CA ALA A 640 12.55 -23.27 41.17
C ALA A 640 11.21 -23.34 40.43
N PHE A 641 10.09 -23.31 41.15
CA PHE A 641 8.75 -23.27 40.58
C PHE A 641 8.50 -22.00 39.76
N GLU A 642 8.93 -20.83 40.25
CA GLU A 642 8.86 -19.57 39.49
C GLU A 642 9.71 -19.62 38.20
N TYR A 643 10.88 -20.26 38.24
CA TYR A 643 11.72 -20.50 37.07
C TYR A 643 11.03 -21.42 36.04
N GLU A 644 10.42 -22.53 36.48
CA GLU A 644 9.68 -23.46 35.60
C GLU A 644 8.41 -22.82 35.02
N THR A 645 7.66 -22.05 35.80
CA THR A 645 6.47 -21.32 35.35
C THR A 645 6.82 -20.25 34.32
N MET A 646 8.00 -19.62 34.46
CA MET A 646 8.53 -18.67 33.49
C MET A 646 8.90 -19.34 32.15
N GLN A 647 9.37 -20.60 32.15
CA GLN A 647 9.59 -21.40 30.94
C GLN A 647 8.25 -21.82 30.29
N PHE A 648 7.26 -22.20 31.10
CA PHE A 648 5.95 -22.69 30.65
C PHE A 648 5.13 -21.63 29.90
N ARG A 649 5.28 -20.34 30.24
CA ARG A 649 4.57 -19.22 29.58
C ARG A 649 5.14 -18.83 28.20
N LEU A 650 6.26 -19.41 27.77
CA LEU A 650 6.91 -19.10 26.49
C LEU A 650 6.65 -20.17 25.41
N VAL A 651 6.16 -21.37 25.77
CA VAL A 651 6.13 -22.54 24.86
C VAL A 651 4.74 -23.19 24.81
N PHE A 652 3.72 -22.43 24.43
CA PHE A 652 2.41 -23.00 24.10
C PHE A 652 1.98 -22.54 22.69
N ASN A 653 2.52 -23.19 21.66
CA ASN A 653 2.03 -23.16 20.29
C ASN A 653 1.60 -24.59 19.88
N ILE A 654 0.60 -24.68 19.01
CA ILE A 654 -0.31 -25.82 18.74
C ILE A 654 0.39 -27.13 18.34
N LYS A 655 1.65 -27.08 17.88
CA LYS A 655 2.45 -28.27 17.49
C LYS A 655 2.76 -29.26 18.62
N ASN A 656 2.73 -28.85 19.89
CA ASN A 656 3.17 -29.72 20.99
C ASN A 656 2.08 -30.61 21.62
N GLN A 657 0.81 -30.51 21.21
CA GLN A 657 -0.23 -31.38 21.75
C GLN A 657 -0.07 -32.86 21.35
N ARG A 658 0.51 -33.15 20.18
CA ARG A 658 0.70 -34.52 19.68
C ARG A 658 1.91 -35.21 20.32
N ARG A 659 3.06 -34.52 20.39
CA ARG A 659 4.28 -35.02 21.06
C ARG A 659 4.11 -35.20 22.57
N PHE A 660 3.31 -34.36 23.22
CA PHE A 660 3.02 -34.49 24.65
C PHE A 660 2.10 -35.68 24.97
N ARG A 661 1.22 -36.10 24.04
CA ARG A 661 0.41 -37.32 24.17
C ARG A 661 1.23 -38.59 23.92
N GLU A 662 2.21 -38.53 23.02
CA GLU A 662 3.11 -39.65 22.70
C GLU A 662 4.15 -39.90 23.82
N MET A 663 4.63 -38.87 24.53
CA MET A 663 5.61 -39.03 25.62
C MET A 663 5.05 -39.55 26.95
N LEU A 664 3.79 -39.25 27.29
CA LEU A 664 3.24 -39.59 28.61
C LEU A 664 2.57 -40.97 28.64
N GLY A 665 2.18 -41.53 27.50
CA GLY A 665 1.38 -42.76 27.44
C GLY A 665 -0.04 -42.55 28.00
N GLU A 666 -1.04 -43.22 27.41
CA GLU A 666 -2.46 -42.98 27.74
C GLU A 666 -2.82 -43.21 29.22
N LYS A 667 -2.06 -44.06 29.93
CA LYS A 667 -2.22 -44.33 31.36
C LYS A 667 -1.89 -43.13 32.25
N GLU A 668 -0.82 -42.39 31.94
CA GLU A 668 -0.36 -41.25 32.73
C GLU A 668 -1.26 -40.03 32.51
N VAL A 669 -1.72 -39.83 31.26
CA VAL A 669 -2.70 -38.80 30.90
C VAL A 669 -4.03 -39.00 31.63
N ARG A 670 -4.47 -40.26 31.80
CA ARG A 670 -5.70 -40.58 32.55
C ARG A 670 -5.53 -40.34 34.07
N ARG A 671 -4.33 -40.62 34.62
CA ARG A 671 -3.98 -40.32 36.02
C ARG A 671 -3.93 -38.82 36.33
N VAL A 672 -3.35 -38.03 35.44
CA VAL A 672 -3.27 -36.56 35.58
C VAL A 672 -4.67 -35.94 35.49
N LYS A 673 -5.50 -36.41 34.54
CA LYS A 673 -6.90 -35.99 34.45
C LYS A 673 -7.71 -36.32 35.71
N GLU A 674 -7.50 -37.48 36.32
CA GLU A 674 -8.16 -37.82 37.59
C GLU A 674 -7.69 -36.99 38.78
N ARG A 675 -6.40 -36.64 38.86
CA ARG A 675 -5.86 -35.78 39.93
C ARG A 675 -6.39 -34.35 39.86
N VAL A 676 -6.47 -33.80 38.65
CA VAL A 676 -7.07 -32.49 38.39
C VAL A 676 -8.56 -32.50 38.71
N LYS A 677 -9.29 -33.57 38.37
CA LYS A 677 -10.72 -33.72 38.72
C LYS A 677 -10.97 -33.83 40.24
N LYS A 678 -9.96 -34.22 41.02
CA LYS A 678 -10.00 -34.38 42.48
C LYS A 678 -9.43 -33.17 43.24
N GLY A 679 -9.14 -32.05 42.55
CA GLY A 679 -8.70 -30.80 43.18
C GLY A 679 -7.34 -30.86 43.88
N LYS A 680 -6.52 -31.88 43.60
CA LYS A 680 -5.15 -31.97 44.12
C LYS A 680 -4.21 -31.40 43.08
N GLY A 681 -3.43 -30.38 43.45
CA GLY A 681 -2.45 -29.73 42.57
C GLY A 681 -1.48 -30.74 41.93
N LEU A 682 -0.94 -30.34 40.77
CA LEU A 682 -0.11 -31.13 39.84
C LEU A 682 0.93 -32.03 40.55
#